data_AF-A0A1Q5HCV1-F1
#
_entry.id   AF-A0A1Q5HCV1-F1
#
_cell.length_a   1.000
_cell.length_b   1.000
_cell.length_c   1.000
_cell.angle_alpha   90.00
_cell.angle_beta   90.00
_cell.angle_gamma   90.00
#
_symmetry.space_group_name_H-M   'P 1'
#
loop_
_entity.id
_entity.type
_entity.pdbx_description
1 polymer ?
#
loop_
_entity_poly.entity_id
_entity_poly.type
_entity_poly.pdbx_seq_one_letter_code
_entity_poly.pdbx_strand_id
1 'polypeptide(L)'
;MKDLLTAVREGHVKDVPGLLAGLDRAERRAALVELKALRKEARGWHWNERERSRDALFVAGAGCHTGAAACATWLGGRDLVGWRRTPFFRVVEVLGDRDPAWVADVAHRLAARPAAVESAYELVVGLVKLAGCPVPTTDAFVRGWAEHVSTAPWRTRKTRPLTDILRADPYLPVLLPRVFELPELPSSMIWFDETTQNPCQWPVALLALVDEGLVERTPLVEKSLTRLLRGGKPAEQRFCLALLRRLELTEQEETGHLADWAAMAADGISTVAGHAQEVLGRMDERGELPVRSLAEVSGAVLFRTEKKLVRSQLVLIGKVLRRDPSTADELLPAVAEVFGHEDIGLQERALKLVTRHLSSTGETTREELALSAAQLSPVHQEAAAAALGALPGDRPTAEPYEEALPLPPVPRPLAPAPATLPELIEEVALLTGDLRSGFGGSGAPFDVSAFERTLDGLVRHAHADRTALGDALREALTGQWRIDSEPSPHLRRWLISRSGIEIVVATLLGGESARAVAADRPSREPDWRCAHAALDGIRKARLWEAADAVLDGGVPFLLAVPTSHTGSLDPAVLVERLRAYQRLGVRPGDVDFGQALLRVPRGEAQHEAAVAAAALGTPGGDLLAAWLRADEPLARVRRFDLEKRTHTAGGLVSTPGTWTHRALMASEENPFVRREFPRLFHWLGKPHIPTHHVCYHWGERPEGWISSLPQDAETLAAWMLPNISIGTVEEIRDTTRPLPSLAELDAPAGEAVHLAVAYGLACRHQEDRLSAVDALLVLAARQQLDAPLLGEQLTTLLELGLAKPNRVAESVRTAATTGGYRTTLSVLAALLPGLLARQKAPRGLSDLLAVAAECAEHCGAVRAEPIPGLAETAARGGSSQLVRQAARLQAAWGKAGPA
;
A
#
# COMPACT_ATOMS: atom_id res chain seq x y z
N MET A 1 -9.22 -36.44 -37.70
CA MET A 1 -8.06 -35.54 -37.49
C MET A 1 -8.35 -34.08 -37.84
N LYS A 2 -8.80 -33.74 -39.07
CA LYS A 2 -9.11 -32.36 -39.47
C LYS A 2 -10.16 -31.68 -38.58
N ASP A 3 -11.20 -32.44 -38.21
CA ASP A 3 -12.28 -31.94 -37.35
C ASP A 3 -11.78 -31.62 -35.93
N LEU A 4 -10.85 -32.41 -35.40
CA LEU A 4 -10.20 -32.15 -34.10
C LEU A 4 -9.40 -30.83 -34.13
N LEU A 5 -8.61 -30.59 -35.17
CA LEU A 5 -7.82 -29.35 -35.28
C LEU A 5 -8.72 -28.12 -35.48
N THR A 6 -9.83 -28.27 -36.21
CA THR A 6 -10.83 -27.23 -36.40
C THR A 6 -11.51 -26.88 -35.07
N ALA A 7 -12.00 -27.90 -34.36
CA ALA A 7 -12.60 -27.74 -33.04
C ALA A 7 -11.64 -27.09 -32.03
N VAL A 8 -10.34 -27.42 -32.07
CA VAL A 8 -9.33 -26.79 -31.22
C VAL A 8 -9.10 -25.33 -31.58
N ARG A 9 -8.99 -24.98 -32.87
CA ARG A 9 -8.84 -23.60 -33.34
C ARG A 9 -10.04 -22.72 -32.98
N GLU A 10 -11.25 -23.27 -33.09
CA GLU A 10 -12.50 -22.56 -32.79
C GLU A 10 -12.84 -22.52 -31.30
N GLY A 11 -12.16 -23.30 -30.46
CA GLY A 11 -12.36 -23.34 -29.01
C GLY A 11 -13.52 -24.25 -28.56
N HIS A 12 -13.93 -25.21 -29.39
CA HIS A 12 -15.00 -26.16 -29.12
C HIS A 12 -14.57 -27.29 -28.17
N VAL A 13 -14.21 -26.95 -26.93
CA VAL A 13 -13.69 -27.89 -25.91
C VAL A 13 -14.62 -29.06 -25.59
N LYS A 14 -15.93 -28.90 -25.79
CA LYS A 14 -16.94 -29.94 -25.51
C LYS A 14 -16.88 -31.11 -26.51
N ASP A 15 -16.42 -30.86 -27.72
CA ASP A 15 -16.44 -31.85 -28.81
C ASP A 15 -15.15 -32.67 -28.84
N VAL A 16 -14.08 -32.15 -28.22
CA VAL A 16 -12.74 -32.75 -28.19
C VAL A 16 -12.73 -34.21 -27.67
N PRO A 17 -13.39 -34.58 -26.55
CA PRO A 17 -13.38 -35.97 -26.08
C PRO A 17 -13.95 -36.96 -27.11
N GLY A 18 -15.11 -36.63 -27.72
CA GLY A 18 -15.74 -37.47 -28.73
C GLY A 18 -14.89 -37.61 -29.99
N LEU A 19 -14.25 -36.51 -30.43
CA LEU A 19 -13.35 -36.51 -31.57
C LEU A 19 -12.06 -37.31 -31.32
N LEU A 20 -11.59 -37.41 -30.06
CA LEU A 20 -10.43 -38.22 -29.69
C LEU A 20 -10.76 -39.70 -29.52
N ALA A 21 -11.98 -40.04 -29.09
CA ALA A 21 -12.44 -41.42 -28.92
C ALA A 21 -12.42 -42.19 -30.26
N GLY A 22 -12.72 -41.51 -31.37
CA GLY A 22 -12.68 -42.08 -32.71
C GLY A 22 -11.29 -42.21 -33.34
N LEU A 23 -10.21 -41.79 -32.67
CA LEU A 23 -8.84 -41.86 -33.19
C LEU A 23 -8.03 -43.01 -32.60
N ASP A 24 -7.32 -43.74 -33.46
CA ASP A 24 -6.39 -44.78 -33.05
C ASP A 24 -5.05 -44.21 -32.50
N ARG A 25 -4.13 -45.10 -32.10
CA ARG A 25 -2.83 -44.69 -31.52
C ARG A 25 -1.93 -43.96 -32.51
N ALA A 26 -1.95 -44.33 -33.79
CA ALA A 26 -1.14 -43.70 -34.83
C ALA A 26 -1.70 -42.31 -35.17
N GLU A 27 -3.03 -42.20 -35.27
CA GLU A 27 -3.75 -40.96 -35.52
C GLU A 27 -3.60 -39.97 -34.36
N ARG A 28 -3.67 -40.43 -33.10
CA ARG A 28 -3.38 -39.57 -31.93
C ARG A 28 -1.94 -39.06 -31.94
N ARG A 29 -0.97 -39.87 -32.38
CA ARG A 29 0.43 -39.45 -32.52
C ARG A 29 0.60 -38.41 -33.63
N ALA A 30 -0.07 -38.59 -34.77
CA ALA A 30 -0.09 -37.60 -35.85
C ALA A 30 -0.74 -36.29 -35.40
N ALA A 31 -1.91 -36.36 -34.75
CA ALA A 31 -2.59 -35.20 -34.19
C ALA A 31 -1.73 -34.45 -33.16
N LEU A 32 -0.94 -35.15 -32.34
CA LEU A 32 -0.04 -34.49 -31.37
C LEU A 32 1.01 -33.59 -32.04
N VAL A 33 1.53 -33.99 -33.21
CA VAL A 33 2.49 -33.18 -33.98
C VAL A 33 1.84 -31.87 -34.40
N GLU A 34 0.64 -31.96 -34.96
CA GLU A 34 -0.15 -30.80 -35.38
C GLU A 34 -0.56 -29.92 -34.21
N LEU A 35 -0.97 -30.50 -33.07
CA LEU A 35 -1.32 -29.74 -31.86
C LEU A 35 -0.11 -29.02 -31.25
N LYS A 36 1.09 -29.60 -31.34
CA LYS A 36 2.34 -28.92 -30.93
C LYS A 36 2.70 -27.77 -31.87
N ALA A 37 2.51 -27.96 -33.18
CA ALA A 37 2.68 -26.90 -34.16
C ALA A 37 1.68 -25.76 -33.89
N LEU A 38 0.41 -26.09 -33.65
CA LEU A 38 -0.64 -25.15 -33.30
C LEU A 38 -0.34 -24.40 -31.99
N ARG A 39 0.15 -25.08 -30.96
CA ARG A 39 0.59 -24.43 -29.71
C ARG A 39 1.73 -23.46 -29.93
N LYS A 40 2.68 -23.78 -30.82
CA LYS A 40 3.78 -22.88 -31.20
C LYS A 40 3.26 -21.68 -31.98
N GLU A 41 2.35 -21.91 -32.92
CA GLU A 41 1.65 -20.89 -33.71
C GLU A 41 0.89 -19.92 -32.80
N ALA A 42 0.14 -20.46 -31.83
CA ALA A 42 -0.69 -19.70 -30.89
C ALA A 42 0.08 -18.72 -29.99
N ARG A 43 1.41 -18.89 -29.85
CA ARG A 43 2.27 -17.90 -29.17
C ARG A 43 2.40 -16.59 -29.95
N GLY A 44 2.17 -16.63 -31.27
CA GLY A 44 2.09 -15.44 -32.11
C GLY A 44 0.68 -14.84 -32.19
N TRP A 45 -0.35 -15.55 -31.76
CA TRP A 45 -1.74 -15.08 -31.82
C TRP A 45 -2.06 -14.04 -30.75
N HIS A 46 -3.07 -13.23 -31.05
CA HIS A 46 -3.63 -12.26 -30.11
C HIS A 46 -4.24 -12.98 -28.88
N TRP A 47 -4.23 -12.32 -27.71
CA TRP A 47 -4.61 -12.95 -26.45
C TRP A 47 -6.03 -13.52 -26.45
N ASN A 48 -6.99 -12.88 -27.14
CA ASN A 48 -8.37 -13.38 -27.28
C ASN A 48 -8.47 -14.71 -28.06
N GLU A 49 -7.71 -14.85 -29.15
CA GLU A 49 -7.71 -16.05 -30.00
C GLU A 49 -6.98 -17.20 -29.29
N ARG A 50 -5.87 -16.85 -28.63
CA ARG A 50 -5.17 -17.76 -27.73
C ARG A 50 -6.09 -18.24 -26.63
N GLU A 51 -6.82 -17.34 -25.96
CA GLU A 51 -7.74 -17.71 -24.88
C GLU A 51 -8.89 -18.60 -25.38
N ARG A 52 -9.45 -18.32 -26.57
CA ARG A 52 -10.53 -19.11 -27.18
C ARG A 52 -10.11 -20.56 -27.44
N SER A 53 -8.94 -20.77 -28.03
CA SER A 53 -8.42 -22.10 -28.40
C SER A 53 -7.77 -22.85 -27.23
N ARG A 54 -7.34 -22.14 -26.18
CA ARG A 54 -6.52 -22.67 -25.08
C ARG A 54 -7.09 -23.92 -24.43
N ASP A 55 -8.37 -23.88 -24.03
CA ASP A 55 -8.98 -24.95 -23.25
C ASP A 55 -9.19 -26.22 -24.09
N ALA A 56 -9.56 -26.06 -25.37
CA ALA A 56 -9.66 -27.18 -26.31
C ALA A 56 -8.27 -27.77 -26.63
N LEU A 57 -7.25 -26.92 -26.82
CA LEU A 57 -5.86 -27.31 -27.04
C LEU A 57 -5.30 -28.07 -25.83
N PHE A 58 -5.60 -27.59 -24.62
CA PHE A 58 -5.22 -28.21 -23.36
C PHE A 58 -5.72 -29.66 -23.26
N VAL A 59 -7.02 -29.87 -23.50
CA VAL A 59 -7.66 -31.20 -23.46
C VAL A 59 -7.16 -32.09 -24.60
N ALA A 60 -7.10 -31.57 -25.83
CA ALA A 60 -6.72 -32.35 -27.00
C ALA A 60 -5.28 -32.89 -26.88
N GLY A 61 -4.34 -32.04 -26.48
CA GLY A 61 -2.95 -32.46 -26.32
C GLY A 61 -2.77 -33.50 -25.21
N ALA A 62 -3.52 -33.39 -24.10
CA ALA A 62 -3.48 -34.38 -23.03
C ALA A 62 -3.87 -35.78 -23.54
N GLY A 63 -4.93 -35.89 -24.35
CA GLY A 63 -5.39 -37.16 -24.92
C GLY A 63 -4.45 -37.80 -25.94
N CYS A 64 -3.67 -36.98 -26.63
CA CYS A 64 -2.76 -37.45 -27.68
C CYS A 64 -1.36 -37.86 -27.16
N HIS A 65 -0.95 -37.41 -25.97
CA HIS A 65 0.33 -37.81 -25.37
C HIS A 65 0.35 -39.30 -24.97
N THR A 66 1.48 -39.97 -25.24
CA THR A 66 1.68 -41.40 -24.91
C THR A 66 2.61 -41.62 -23.73
N GLY A 67 3.50 -40.67 -23.41
CA GLY A 67 4.41 -40.74 -22.26
C GLY A 67 3.91 -39.85 -21.11
N ALA A 68 3.93 -40.38 -19.89
CA ALA A 68 3.41 -39.68 -18.71
C ALA A 68 4.16 -38.36 -18.43
N ALA A 69 5.49 -38.38 -18.52
CA ALA A 69 6.31 -37.17 -18.37
C ALA A 69 5.98 -36.08 -19.41
N ALA A 70 5.73 -36.47 -20.65
CA ALA A 70 5.36 -35.53 -21.71
C ALA A 70 3.94 -34.97 -21.52
N CYS A 71 2.99 -35.82 -21.08
CA CYS A 71 1.63 -35.40 -20.74
C CYS A 71 1.63 -34.41 -19.56
N ALA A 72 2.33 -34.71 -18.47
CA ALA A 72 2.50 -33.79 -17.35
C ALA A 72 3.19 -32.49 -17.78
N THR A 73 4.11 -32.56 -18.76
CA THR A 73 4.74 -31.38 -19.37
C THR A 73 3.76 -30.49 -20.11
N TRP A 74 2.84 -31.11 -20.84
CA TRP A 74 1.77 -30.41 -21.53
C TRP A 74 0.81 -29.75 -20.55
N LEU A 75 0.30 -30.52 -19.59
CA LEU A 75 -0.70 -30.08 -18.60
C LEU A 75 -0.16 -29.01 -17.64
N GLY A 76 1.15 -28.99 -17.37
CA GLY A 76 1.79 -27.96 -16.54
C GLY A 76 2.31 -26.75 -17.32
N GLY A 77 1.97 -26.59 -18.61
CA GLY A 77 2.45 -25.49 -19.44
C GLY A 77 1.79 -24.15 -19.07
N ARG A 78 2.58 -23.15 -18.64
CA ARG A 78 2.09 -21.81 -18.26
C ARG A 78 1.27 -21.10 -19.35
N ASP A 79 1.55 -21.39 -20.62
CA ASP A 79 0.81 -20.87 -21.77
C ASP A 79 -0.60 -21.48 -21.94
N LEU A 80 -0.84 -22.66 -21.35
CA LEU A 80 -2.14 -23.35 -21.38
C LEU A 80 -2.90 -23.24 -20.05
N VAL A 81 -2.19 -23.00 -18.95
CA VAL A 81 -2.72 -22.84 -17.60
C VAL A 81 -2.86 -21.35 -17.30
N GLY A 82 -3.96 -20.73 -17.78
CA GLY A 82 -4.22 -19.30 -17.59
C GLY A 82 -5.01 -18.95 -16.32
N TRP A 83 -5.48 -17.70 -16.20
CA TRP A 83 -6.23 -17.16 -15.05
C TRP A 83 -7.64 -17.74 -14.85
N ARG A 84 -8.19 -18.49 -15.81
CA ARG A 84 -9.48 -19.19 -15.69
C ARG A 84 -9.27 -20.63 -15.23
N ARG A 85 -10.27 -21.18 -14.53
CA ARG A 85 -10.30 -22.58 -14.10
C ARG A 85 -10.15 -23.52 -15.31
N THR A 86 -9.24 -24.48 -15.23
CA THR A 86 -8.98 -25.44 -16.31
C THR A 86 -10.17 -26.39 -16.50
N PRO A 87 -10.43 -26.90 -17.72
CA PRO A 87 -11.49 -27.89 -17.98
C PRO A 87 -11.09 -29.30 -17.49
N PHE A 88 -10.75 -29.43 -16.21
CA PHE A 88 -10.12 -30.63 -15.65
C PHE A 88 -10.94 -31.92 -15.87
N PHE A 89 -12.27 -31.83 -15.76
CA PHE A 89 -13.17 -32.97 -15.96
C PHE A 89 -13.07 -33.55 -17.37
N ARG A 90 -12.82 -32.73 -18.39
CA ARG A 90 -12.60 -33.18 -19.77
C ARG A 90 -11.26 -33.87 -19.96
N VAL A 91 -10.23 -33.43 -19.22
CA VAL A 91 -8.94 -34.13 -19.22
C VAL A 91 -9.07 -35.51 -18.56
N VAL A 92 -9.78 -35.60 -17.43
CA VAL A 92 -10.05 -36.88 -16.76
C VAL A 92 -10.83 -37.83 -17.66
N GLU A 93 -11.87 -37.33 -18.36
CA GLU A 93 -12.66 -38.09 -19.35
C GLU A 93 -11.77 -38.65 -20.46
N VAL A 94 -10.94 -37.82 -21.09
CA VAL A 94 -10.07 -38.21 -22.20
C VAL A 94 -8.95 -39.18 -21.78
N LEU A 95 -8.54 -39.14 -20.51
CA LEU A 95 -7.56 -40.06 -19.96
C LEU A 95 -8.18 -41.31 -19.32
N GLY A 96 -9.50 -41.47 -19.37
CA GLY A 96 -10.25 -42.56 -18.73
C GLY A 96 -9.82 -43.96 -19.15
N ASP A 97 -9.46 -44.15 -20.44
CA ASP A 97 -9.06 -45.45 -20.99
C ASP A 97 -7.56 -45.76 -20.85
N ARG A 98 -6.80 -44.91 -20.13
CA ARG A 98 -5.35 -45.09 -19.96
C ARG A 98 -5.04 -46.06 -18.82
N ASP A 99 -3.87 -46.70 -18.91
CA ASP A 99 -3.34 -47.54 -17.84
C ASP A 99 -3.27 -46.77 -16.50
N PRO A 100 -3.82 -47.29 -15.40
CA PRO A 100 -3.83 -46.59 -14.11
C PRO A 100 -2.45 -46.21 -13.58
N ALA A 101 -1.42 -47.04 -13.79
CA ALA A 101 -0.06 -46.71 -13.36
C ALA A 101 0.52 -45.55 -14.19
N TRP A 102 0.17 -45.46 -15.48
CA TRP A 102 0.52 -44.31 -16.31
C TRP A 102 -0.18 -43.04 -15.84
N VAL A 103 -1.47 -43.11 -15.50
CA VAL A 103 -2.24 -41.96 -14.99
C VAL A 103 -1.68 -41.49 -13.64
N ALA A 104 -1.30 -42.42 -12.75
CA ALA A 104 -0.63 -42.12 -11.49
C ALA A 104 0.69 -41.36 -11.70
N ASP A 105 1.53 -41.81 -12.65
CA ASP A 105 2.79 -41.12 -12.98
C ASP A 105 2.54 -39.69 -13.51
N VAL A 106 1.50 -39.48 -14.32
CA VAL A 106 1.10 -38.11 -14.74
C VAL A 106 0.69 -37.25 -13.54
N ALA A 107 -0.14 -37.78 -12.63
CA ALA A 107 -0.63 -37.05 -11.47
C ALA A 107 0.53 -36.60 -10.55
N HIS A 108 1.45 -37.50 -10.20
CA HIS A 108 2.60 -37.18 -9.35
C HIS A 108 3.59 -36.22 -10.02
N ARG A 109 3.86 -36.37 -11.32
CA ARG A 109 4.72 -35.44 -12.06
C ARG A 109 4.10 -34.06 -12.21
N LEU A 110 2.77 -33.96 -12.32
CA LEU A 110 2.06 -32.69 -12.35
C LEU A 110 2.10 -32.00 -10.98
N ALA A 111 1.90 -32.77 -9.90
CA ALA A 111 1.99 -32.27 -8.52
C ALA A 111 3.39 -31.81 -8.13
N ALA A 112 4.44 -32.36 -8.76
CA ALA A 112 5.83 -31.95 -8.54
C ALA A 112 6.20 -30.60 -9.21
N ARG A 113 5.26 -29.89 -9.83
CA ARG A 113 5.53 -28.66 -10.61
C ARG A 113 4.90 -27.41 -9.99
N PRO A 114 5.64 -26.62 -9.19
CA PRO A 114 5.10 -25.52 -8.39
C PRO A 114 4.22 -24.52 -9.17
N ALA A 115 4.65 -24.15 -10.38
CA ALA A 115 3.97 -23.12 -11.18
C ALA A 115 2.61 -23.54 -11.78
N ALA A 116 2.19 -24.81 -11.62
CA ALA A 116 0.96 -25.33 -12.22
C ALA A 116 -0.10 -25.75 -11.18
N VAL A 117 0.26 -25.95 -9.91
CA VAL A 117 -0.57 -26.70 -8.95
C VAL A 117 -1.77 -25.92 -8.42
N GLU A 118 -1.66 -24.61 -8.17
CA GLU A 118 -2.79 -23.80 -7.68
C GLU A 118 -4.00 -23.85 -8.64
N SER A 119 -3.72 -23.90 -9.94
CA SER A 119 -4.69 -24.02 -11.03
C SER A 119 -5.04 -25.46 -11.45
N ALA A 120 -4.27 -26.45 -10.97
CA ALA A 120 -4.39 -27.85 -11.37
C ALA A 120 -4.76 -28.80 -10.23
N TYR A 121 -5.02 -28.30 -9.01
CA TYR A 121 -5.37 -29.14 -7.85
C TYR A 121 -6.51 -30.13 -8.17
N GLU A 122 -7.61 -29.66 -8.74
CA GLU A 122 -8.76 -30.50 -9.09
C GLU A 122 -8.47 -31.52 -10.19
N LEU A 123 -7.57 -31.16 -11.12
CA LEU A 123 -7.10 -32.08 -12.14
C LEU A 123 -6.28 -33.20 -11.50
N VAL A 124 -5.30 -32.87 -10.66
CA VAL A 124 -4.47 -33.86 -9.97
C VAL A 124 -5.33 -34.78 -9.11
N VAL A 125 -6.29 -34.25 -8.33
CA VAL A 125 -7.24 -35.06 -7.55
C VAL A 125 -8.08 -35.96 -8.46
N GLY A 126 -8.56 -35.45 -9.60
CA GLY A 126 -9.29 -36.24 -10.59
C GLY A 126 -8.46 -37.41 -11.14
N LEU A 127 -7.18 -37.18 -11.44
CA LEU A 127 -6.26 -38.22 -11.92
C LEU A 127 -5.89 -39.23 -10.82
N VAL A 128 -5.69 -38.77 -9.59
CA VAL A 128 -5.45 -39.65 -8.42
C VAL A 128 -6.64 -40.57 -8.20
N LYS A 129 -7.87 -40.05 -8.28
CA LYS A 129 -9.11 -40.84 -8.16
C LYS A 129 -9.26 -41.82 -9.33
N LEU A 130 -8.95 -41.39 -10.55
CA LEU A 130 -9.01 -42.25 -11.74
C LEU A 130 -7.98 -43.40 -11.68
N ALA A 131 -6.77 -43.12 -11.17
CA ALA A 131 -5.70 -44.11 -11.05
C ALA A 131 -5.80 -45.00 -9.80
N GLY A 132 -6.52 -44.57 -8.77
CA GLY A 132 -6.55 -45.26 -7.47
C GLY A 132 -5.21 -45.22 -6.72
N CYS A 133 -4.39 -44.19 -6.93
CA CYS A 133 -3.05 -44.08 -6.33
C CYS A 133 -3.04 -43.23 -5.04
N PRO A 134 -1.95 -43.26 -4.24
CA PRO A 134 -1.78 -42.32 -3.12
C PRO A 134 -1.78 -40.85 -3.57
N VAL A 135 -2.23 -39.96 -2.68
CA VAL A 135 -2.23 -38.53 -2.94
C VAL A 135 -0.80 -37.96 -2.91
N PRO A 136 -0.41 -37.05 -3.81
CA PRO A 136 0.89 -36.37 -3.73
C PRO A 136 1.04 -35.54 -2.46
N THR A 137 2.26 -35.48 -1.90
CA THR A 137 2.60 -34.74 -0.67
C THR A 137 3.62 -33.62 -0.91
N THR A 138 3.76 -33.18 -2.16
CA THR A 138 4.64 -32.06 -2.53
C THR A 138 4.10 -30.75 -1.98
N ASP A 139 5.00 -29.81 -1.63
CA ASP A 139 4.64 -28.54 -1.01
C ASP A 139 3.58 -27.75 -1.80
N ALA A 140 3.71 -27.73 -3.13
CA ALA A 140 2.77 -27.05 -4.02
C ALA A 140 1.37 -27.69 -4.00
N PHE A 141 1.30 -29.02 -3.87
CA PHE A 141 0.03 -29.74 -3.78
C PHE A 141 -0.64 -29.54 -2.42
N VAL A 142 0.13 -29.58 -1.34
CA VAL A 142 -0.35 -29.30 0.02
C VAL A 142 -0.92 -27.88 0.11
N ARG A 143 -0.24 -26.88 -0.49
CA ARG A 143 -0.75 -25.50 -0.58
C ARG A 143 -2.04 -25.42 -1.39
N GLY A 144 -2.09 -26.07 -2.55
CA GLY A 144 -3.29 -26.13 -3.40
C GLY A 144 -4.50 -26.77 -2.70
N TRP A 145 -4.26 -27.81 -1.91
CA TRP A 145 -5.31 -28.44 -1.08
C TRP A 145 -5.85 -27.47 -0.04
N ALA A 146 -4.99 -26.83 0.75
CA ALA A 146 -5.40 -25.90 1.79
C ALA A 146 -6.21 -24.73 1.21
N GLU A 147 -5.82 -24.19 0.05
CA GLU A 147 -6.57 -23.13 -0.64
C GLU A 147 -7.93 -23.62 -1.17
N HIS A 148 -7.97 -24.85 -1.68
CA HIS A 148 -9.20 -25.46 -2.17
C HIS A 148 -10.23 -25.64 -1.05
N VAL A 149 -9.85 -26.25 0.08
CA VAL A 149 -10.78 -26.47 1.21
C VAL A 149 -11.17 -25.16 1.89
N SER A 150 -10.29 -24.17 1.93
CA SER A 150 -10.60 -22.85 2.51
C SER A 150 -11.60 -22.04 1.69
N THR A 151 -11.57 -22.17 0.35
CA THR A 151 -12.50 -21.45 -0.54
C THR A 151 -13.82 -22.20 -0.75
N ALA A 152 -13.88 -23.50 -0.42
CA ALA A 152 -15.07 -24.33 -0.61
C ALA A 152 -16.36 -23.83 0.09
N PRO A 153 -16.34 -23.30 1.33
CA PRO A 153 -17.53 -22.74 1.99
C PRO A 153 -18.22 -21.63 1.18
N TRP A 154 -17.45 -20.90 0.37
CA TRP A 154 -17.89 -19.71 -0.39
C TRP A 154 -18.25 -20.02 -1.85
N ARG A 155 -18.01 -21.26 -2.31
CA ARG A 155 -18.28 -21.69 -3.69
C ARG A 155 -19.68 -22.29 -3.87
N THR A 156 -20.31 -22.76 -2.79
CA THR A 156 -21.61 -23.44 -2.84
C THR A 156 -22.76 -22.51 -2.44
N ARG A 157 -23.92 -22.62 -3.13
CA ARG A 157 -25.15 -21.86 -2.80
C ARG A 157 -25.67 -22.11 -1.36
N LYS A 158 -25.22 -23.18 -0.72
CA LYS A 158 -25.41 -23.47 0.71
C LYS A 158 -24.03 -23.43 1.37
N THR A 159 -23.80 -22.51 2.29
CA THR A 159 -22.54 -22.41 3.05
C THR A 159 -22.38 -23.66 3.91
N ARG A 160 -21.41 -24.51 3.59
CA ARG A 160 -20.98 -25.62 4.45
C ARG A 160 -19.81 -25.15 5.32
N PRO A 161 -19.84 -25.38 6.64
CA PRO A 161 -18.71 -25.10 7.51
C PRO A 161 -17.41 -25.79 7.07
N LEU A 162 -16.27 -25.16 7.35
CA LEU A 162 -14.95 -25.74 7.05
C LEU A 162 -14.74 -27.05 7.82
N THR A 163 -15.21 -27.13 9.06
CA THR A 163 -15.27 -28.38 9.84
C THR A 163 -15.85 -29.54 9.06
N ASP A 164 -17.01 -29.34 8.43
CA ASP A 164 -17.72 -30.39 7.69
C ASP A 164 -17.04 -30.75 6.37
N ILE A 165 -16.30 -29.81 5.79
CA ILE A 165 -15.53 -30.01 4.56
C ILE A 165 -14.29 -30.85 4.89
N LEU A 166 -13.52 -30.46 5.91
CA LEU A 166 -12.34 -31.20 6.36
C LEU A 166 -12.71 -32.58 6.90
N ARG A 167 -13.81 -32.71 7.65
CA ARG A 167 -14.31 -34.01 8.14
C ARG A 167 -14.62 -34.97 7.00
N ALA A 168 -15.12 -34.47 5.88
CA ALA A 168 -15.46 -35.28 4.71
C ALA A 168 -14.27 -35.49 3.75
N ASP A 169 -13.11 -34.85 3.99
CA ASP A 169 -11.96 -34.92 3.11
C ASP A 169 -11.07 -36.13 3.45
N PRO A 170 -10.95 -37.13 2.54
CA PRO A 170 -10.15 -38.32 2.80
C PRO A 170 -8.65 -38.06 2.86
N TYR A 171 -8.18 -36.88 2.42
CA TYR A 171 -6.77 -36.53 2.38
C TYR A 171 -6.30 -35.77 3.62
N LEU A 172 -7.21 -35.39 4.53
CA LEU A 172 -6.92 -34.65 5.75
C LEU A 172 -5.76 -35.27 6.56
N PRO A 173 -5.73 -36.58 6.88
CA PRO A 173 -4.69 -37.15 7.74
C PRO A 173 -3.29 -37.09 7.11
N VAL A 174 -3.21 -37.10 5.78
CA VAL A 174 -1.94 -37.09 5.04
C VAL A 174 -1.45 -35.67 4.78
N LEU A 175 -2.35 -34.75 4.44
CA LEU A 175 -1.98 -33.40 3.99
C LEU A 175 -1.86 -32.39 5.14
N LEU A 176 -2.64 -32.52 6.20
CA LEU A 176 -2.61 -31.56 7.32
C LEU A 176 -1.23 -31.49 8.02
N PRO A 177 -0.57 -32.61 8.39
CA PRO A 177 0.76 -32.53 8.99
C PRO A 177 1.77 -31.83 8.10
N ARG A 178 1.67 -32.05 6.78
CA ARG A 178 2.55 -31.43 5.76
C ARG A 178 2.32 -29.93 5.62
N VAL A 179 1.12 -29.41 5.91
CA VAL A 179 0.86 -27.96 5.92
C VAL A 179 1.77 -27.23 6.90
N PHE A 180 1.95 -27.79 8.10
CA PHE A 180 2.79 -27.16 9.12
C PHE A 180 4.29 -27.27 8.83
N GLU A 181 4.69 -28.21 7.97
CA GLU A 181 6.07 -28.38 7.51
C GLU A 181 6.43 -27.44 6.33
N LEU A 182 5.44 -26.76 5.74
CA LEU A 182 5.67 -25.81 4.66
C LEU A 182 6.56 -24.63 5.13
N PRO A 183 7.40 -24.08 4.23
CA PRO A 183 8.15 -22.85 4.50
C PRO A 183 7.25 -21.71 4.97
N GLU A 184 6.10 -21.51 4.31
CA GLU A 184 5.08 -20.51 4.65
C GLU A 184 3.69 -21.15 4.67
N LEU A 185 2.83 -20.75 5.63
CA LEU A 185 1.45 -21.21 5.64
C LEU A 185 0.68 -20.67 4.43
N PRO A 186 -0.34 -21.40 3.97
CA PRO A 186 -1.31 -20.88 3.01
C PRO A 186 -1.99 -19.60 3.54
N SER A 187 -2.10 -18.58 2.69
CA SER A 187 -2.69 -17.27 3.04
C SER A 187 -4.14 -17.38 3.51
N SER A 188 -4.89 -18.34 2.98
CA SER A 188 -6.27 -18.63 3.38
C SER A 188 -6.41 -19.18 4.79
N MET A 189 -5.35 -19.73 5.39
CA MET A 189 -5.38 -20.22 6.77
C MET A 189 -5.20 -19.11 7.80
N ILE A 190 -4.40 -18.10 7.46
CA ILE A 190 -3.97 -17.04 8.37
C ILE A 190 -4.94 -15.84 8.40
N TRP A 191 -5.97 -15.84 7.56
CA TRP A 191 -7.01 -14.81 7.55
C TRP A 191 -8.24 -15.27 8.36
N PHE A 192 -8.28 -14.90 9.64
CA PHE A 192 -9.37 -15.26 10.56
C PHE A 192 -9.58 -14.18 11.64
N ASP A 193 -10.73 -14.21 12.29
CA ASP A 193 -11.06 -13.34 13.43
C ASP A 193 -11.03 -14.15 14.73
N GLU A 194 -10.03 -13.86 15.57
CA GLU A 194 -9.80 -14.51 16.87
C GLU A 194 -11.02 -14.51 17.80
N THR A 195 -11.89 -13.50 17.70
CA THR A 195 -13.04 -13.32 18.61
C THR A 195 -14.25 -14.16 18.24
N THR A 196 -14.28 -14.67 17.01
CA THR A 196 -15.43 -15.42 16.49
C THR A 196 -15.22 -16.93 16.67
N GLN A 197 -16.29 -17.64 17.02
CA GLN A 197 -16.31 -19.12 16.99
C GLN A 197 -16.84 -19.62 15.64
N ASN A 198 -16.41 -18.99 14.54
CA ASN A 198 -16.93 -19.32 13.22
C ASN A 198 -16.36 -20.69 12.77
N PRO A 199 -17.20 -21.70 12.52
CA PRO A 199 -16.74 -23.04 12.13
C PRO A 199 -16.15 -23.09 10.71
N CYS A 200 -16.18 -21.97 9.97
CA CYS A 200 -15.45 -21.79 8.71
C CYS A 200 -13.98 -21.36 8.90
N GLN A 201 -13.52 -21.08 10.14
CA GLN A 201 -12.15 -20.68 10.41
C GLN A 201 -11.27 -21.86 10.81
N TRP A 202 -10.04 -21.86 10.32
CA TRP A 202 -9.09 -22.95 10.56
C TRP A 202 -8.81 -23.26 12.03
N PRO A 203 -8.53 -22.29 12.93
CA PRO A 203 -8.28 -22.62 14.34
C PRO A 203 -9.47 -23.29 15.03
N VAL A 204 -10.70 -22.88 14.68
CA VAL A 204 -11.94 -23.47 15.21
C VAL A 204 -12.15 -24.86 14.62
N ALA A 205 -11.91 -25.02 13.33
CA ALA A 205 -12.09 -26.30 12.66
C ALA A 205 -11.08 -27.35 13.14
N LEU A 206 -9.82 -26.98 13.32
CA LEU A 206 -8.79 -27.89 13.83
C LEU A 206 -9.08 -28.31 15.27
N LEU A 207 -9.54 -27.39 16.14
CA LEU A 207 -9.95 -27.75 17.51
C LEU A 207 -11.07 -28.80 17.50
N ALA A 208 -12.15 -28.56 16.73
CA ALA A 208 -13.25 -29.51 16.64
C ALA A 208 -12.81 -30.89 16.11
N LEU A 209 -11.88 -30.94 15.14
CA LEU A 209 -11.35 -32.19 14.61
C LEU A 209 -10.43 -32.92 15.61
N VAL A 210 -9.75 -32.19 16.49
CA VAL A 210 -8.99 -32.77 17.61
C VAL A 210 -9.95 -33.36 18.64
N ASP A 211 -11.01 -32.65 19.01
CA ASP A 211 -12.04 -33.11 19.95
C ASP A 211 -12.77 -34.37 19.42
N GLU A 212 -12.96 -34.45 18.10
CA GLU A 212 -13.54 -35.62 17.41
C GLU A 212 -12.54 -36.79 17.24
N GLY A 213 -11.27 -36.60 17.57
CA GLY A 213 -10.22 -37.62 17.40
C GLY A 213 -9.80 -37.86 15.94
N LEU A 214 -10.15 -36.97 15.01
CA LEU A 214 -9.76 -37.04 13.60
C LEU A 214 -8.38 -36.42 13.32
N VAL A 215 -7.89 -35.58 14.23
CA VAL A 215 -6.55 -34.97 14.21
C VAL A 215 -5.86 -35.25 15.54
N GLU A 216 -4.62 -35.74 15.50
CA GLU A 216 -3.85 -35.99 16.71
C GLU A 216 -3.38 -34.67 17.37
N ARG A 217 -3.63 -34.53 18.68
CA ARG A 217 -3.29 -33.33 19.46
C ARG A 217 -1.78 -33.09 19.55
N THR A 218 -1.01 -34.09 19.96
CA THR A 218 0.43 -33.93 20.25
C THR A 218 1.22 -33.42 19.05
N PRO A 219 1.11 -34.00 17.83
CA PRO A 219 1.82 -33.48 16.67
C PRO A 219 1.38 -32.07 16.27
N LEU A 220 0.12 -31.70 16.51
CA LEU A 220 -0.40 -30.37 16.22
C LEU A 220 0.19 -29.31 17.15
N VAL A 221 0.33 -29.61 18.44
CA VAL A 221 0.98 -28.75 19.44
C VAL A 221 2.46 -28.58 19.11
N GLU A 222 3.21 -29.66 18.93
CA GLU A 222 4.65 -29.63 18.65
C GLU A 222 4.98 -28.83 17.37
N LYS A 223 4.22 -29.06 16.30
CA LYS A 223 4.41 -28.33 15.03
C LYS A 223 4.03 -26.85 15.16
N SER A 224 3.04 -26.52 15.97
CA SER A 224 2.65 -25.13 16.23
C SER A 224 3.71 -24.39 17.04
N LEU A 225 4.27 -25.01 18.09
CA LEU A 225 5.38 -24.47 18.88
C LEU A 225 6.64 -24.29 18.03
N THR A 226 7.01 -25.30 17.25
CA THR A 226 8.16 -25.24 16.33
C THR A 226 8.05 -24.06 15.36
N ARG A 227 6.84 -23.80 14.83
CA ARG A 227 6.62 -22.64 13.93
C ARG A 227 6.67 -21.31 14.65
N LEU A 228 6.21 -21.22 15.89
CA LEU A 228 6.35 -19.99 16.68
C LEU A 228 7.83 -19.68 16.98
N LEU A 229 8.61 -20.69 17.36
CA LEU A 229 10.05 -20.56 17.64
C LEU A 229 10.85 -20.16 16.40
N ARG A 230 10.53 -20.78 15.25
CA ARG A 230 11.15 -20.42 13.98
C ARG A 230 10.86 -18.97 13.56
N GLY A 231 9.81 -18.37 14.11
CA GLY A 231 9.34 -17.04 13.73
C GLY A 231 8.75 -16.99 12.32
N GLY A 232 8.87 -15.82 11.67
CA GLY A 232 8.33 -15.56 10.33
C GLY A 232 7.24 -14.49 10.31
N LYS A 233 6.37 -14.51 9.30
CA LYS A 233 5.33 -13.49 9.09
C LYS A 233 4.41 -13.36 10.32
N PRO A 234 4.10 -12.14 10.80
CA PRO A 234 3.28 -11.95 12.01
C PRO A 234 1.91 -12.64 11.95
N ALA A 235 1.28 -12.72 10.77
CA ALA A 235 -0.01 -13.39 10.61
C ALA A 235 0.09 -14.92 10.82
N GLU A 236 1.19 -15.55 10.41
CA GLU A 236 1.43 -16.98 10.66
C GLU A 236 1.65 -17.25 12.14
N GLN A 237 2.43 -16.39 12.81
CA GLN A 237 2.67 -16.52 14.25
C GLN A 237 1.37 -16.35 15.05
N ARG A 238 0.52 -15.39 14.67
CA ARG A 238 -0.82 -15.24 15.31
C ARG A 238 -1.71 -16.46 15.08
N PHE A 239 -1.68 -17.05 13.89
CA PHE A 239 -2.42 -18.28 13.61
C PHE A 239 -2.01 -19.43 14.55
N CYS A 240 -0.70 -19.73 14.64
CA CYS A 240 -0.21 -20.79 15.51
C CYS A 240 -0.52 -20.50 16.99
N LEU A 241 -0.36 -19.25 17.43
CA LEU A 241 -0.70 -18.84 18.80
C LEU A 241 -2.20 -19.00 19.09
N ALA A 242 -3.07 -18.59 18.17
CA ALA A 242 -4.52 -18.75 18.33
C ALA A 242 -4.94 -20.22 18.42
N LEU A 243 -4.26 -21.10 17.69
CA LEU A 243 -4.47 -22.53 17.77
C LEU A 243 -4.02 -23.10 19.13
N LEU A 244 -2.83 -22.76 19.62
CA LEU A 244 -2.35 -23.20 20.95
C LEU A 244 -3.26 -22.73 22.08
N ARG A 245 -3.72 -21.46 22.05
CA ARG A 245 -4.66 -20.93 23.04
C ARG A 245 -5.98 -21.70 23.08
N ARG A 246 -6.45 -22.16 21.92
CA ARG A 246 -7.68 -22.95 21.77
C ARG A 246 -7.50 -24.40 22.20
N LEU A 247 -6.32 -24.96 22.00
CA LEU A 247 -5.99 -26.30 22.46
C LEU A 247 -5.88 -26.36 23.99
N GLU A 248 -5.68 -25.23 24.68
CA GLU A 248 -5.53 -25.18 26.14
C GLU A 248 -4.45 -26.17 26.62
N LEU A 249 -3.18 -25.77 26.48
CA LEU A 249 -2.07 -26.65 26.85
C LEU A 249 -2.17 -27.03 28.33
N THR A 250 -1.97 -28.31 28.60
CA THR A 250 -1.89 -28.85 29.96
C THR A 250 -0.63 -28.34 30.66
N GLU A 251 -0.63 -28.36 32.01
CA GLU A 251 0.56 -27.96 32.79
C GLU A 251 1.81 -28.77 32.41
N GLN A 252 1.63 -30.05 32.09
CA GLN A 252 2.71 -30.94 31.64
C GLN A 252 3.23 -30.55 30.25
N GLU A 253 2.34 -30.20 29.32
CA GLU A 253 2.71 -29.67 28.00
C GLU A 253 3.43 -28.31 28.13
N GLU A 254 2.97 -27.41 29.01
CA GLU A 254 3.67 -26.15 29.28
C GLU A 254 5.10 -26.43 29.76
N THR A 255 5.26 -27.21 30.82
CA THR A 255 6.56 -27.48 31.48
C THR A 255 7.54 -28.24 30.60
N GLY A 256 7.05 -29.13 29.73
CA GLY A 256 7.87 -29.82 28.73
C GLY A 256 8.54 -28.88 27.71
N HIS A 257 8.03 -27.64 27.57
CA HIS A 257 8.48 -26.65 26.58
C HIS A 257 9.04 -25.37 27.21
N LEU A 258 9.60 -25.43 28.43
CA LEU A 258 10.12 -24.25 29.14
C LEU A 258 11.13 -23.43 28.32
N ALA A 259 12.11 -24.10 27.70
CA ALA A 259 13.13 -23.42 26.88
C ALA A 259 12.50 -22.70 25.67
N ASP A 260 11.46 -23.30 25.08
CA ASP A 260 10.73 -22.73 23.96
C ASP A 260 9.96 -21.48 24.38
N TRP A 261 9.30 -21.50 25.54
CA TRP A 261 8.63 -20.33 26.10
C TRP A 261 9.60 -19.20 26.44
N ALA A 262 10.78 -19.52 26.98
CA ALA A 262 11.81 -18.53 27.26
C ALA A 262 12.29 -17.84 25.96
N ALA A 263 12.59 -18.62 24.92
CA ALA A 263 12.98 -18.08 23.61
C ALA A 263 11.87 -17.23 22.97
N MET A 264 10.61 -17.68 23.05
CA MET A 264 9.46 -16.93 22.54
C MET A 264 9.19 -15.62 23.30
N ALA A 265 9.45 -15.59 24.61
CA ALA A 265 9.35 -14.36 25.41
C ALA A 265 10.42 -13.33 25.02
N ALA A 266 11.63 -13.80 24.73
CA ALA A 266 12.76 -12.97 24.30
C ALA A 266 12.55 -12.40 22.88
N ASP A 267 12.32 -13.28 21.89
CA ASP A 267 12.44 -12.92 20.46
C ASP A 267 11.11 -12.92 19.70
N GLY A 268 10.03 -13.42 20.31
CA GLY A 268 8.71 -13.50 19.66
C GLY A 268 8.11 -12.12 19.34
N ILE A 269 7.15 -12.08 18.42
CA ILE A 269 6.33 -10.87 18.24
C ILE A 269 5.57 -10.55 19.53
N SER A 270 5.20 -9.28 19.74
CA SER A 270 4.56 -8.79 20.98
C SER A 270 3.44 -9.71 21.54
N THR A 271 2.57 -10.25 20.69
CA THR A 271 1.49 -11.16 21.13
C THR A 271 1.97 -12.53 21.58
N VAL A 272 3.00 -13.07 20.92
CA VAL A 272 3.62 -14.35 21.25
C VAL A 272 4.45 -14.20 22.52
N ALA A 273 5.29 -13.17 22.58
CA ALA A 273 6.09 -12.84 23.76
C ALA A 273 5.21 -12.63 25.00
N GLY A 274 4.09 -11.91 24.85
CA GLY A 274 3.12 -11.73 25.92
C GLY A 274 2.49 -13.03 26.41
N HIS A 275 2.14 -13.95 25.51
CA HIS A 275 1.61 -15.24 25.92
C HIS A 275 2.68 -16.12 26.57
N ALA A 276 3.89 -16.14 26.03
CA ALA A 276 5.01 -16.88 26.60
C ALA A 276 5.35 -16.40 28.02
N GLN A 277 5.36 -15.08 28.24
CA GLN A 277 5.52 -14.48 29.56
C GLN A 277 4.39 -14.90 30.53
N GLU A 278 3.14 -14.98 30.06
CA GLU A 278 2.01 -15.46 30.87
C GLU A 278 2.17 -16.94 31.26
N VAL A 279 2.67 -17.79 30.36
CA VAL A 279 2.99 -19.21 30.64
C VAL A 279 4.10 -19.31 31.69
N LEU A 280 5.22 -18.60 31.48
CA LEU A 280 6.34 -18.57 32.43
C LEU A 280 5.91 -18.05 33.82
N GLY A 281 5.01 -17.07 33.85
CA GLY A 281 4.42 -16.58 35.10
C GLY A 281 3.59 -17.63 35.83
N ARG A 282 2.81 -18.46 35.12
CA ARG A 282 2.09 -19.59 35.72
C ARG A 282 3.04 -20.67 36.26
N MET A 283 4.12 -20.97 35.53
CA MET A 283 5.16 -21.91 35.99
C MET A 283 5.84 -21.43 37.28
N ASP A 284 6.16 -20.14 37.37
CA ASP A 284 6.71 -19.52 38.57
C ASP A 284 5.72 -19.54 39.76
N GLU A 285 4.42 -19.37 39.51
CA GLU A 285 3.38 -19.52 40.54
C GLU A 285 3.29 -20.96 41.08
N ARG A 286 3.60 -21.96 40.24
CA ARG A 286 3.70 -23.38 40.62
C ARG A 286 5.07 -23.78 41.22
N GLY A 287 6.07 -22.90 41.17
CA GLY A 287 7.44 -23.20 41.62
C GLY A 287 8.26 -24.05 40.65
N GLU A 288 7.87 -24.10 39.38
CA GLU A 288 8.48 -24.92 38.33
C GLU A 288 9.53 -24.15 37.49
N LEU A 289 9.60 -22.81 37.64
CA LEU A 289 10.55 -21.95 36.92
C LEU A 289 11.82 -21.72 37.77
N PRO A 290 13.01 -22.18 37.32
CA PRO A 290 14.26 -21.90 38.01
C PRO A 290 14.59 -20.39 38.00
N VAL A 291 15.09 -19.86 39.12
CA VAL A 291 15.47 -18.44 39.27
C VAL A 291 16.44 -17.99 38.18
N ARG A 292 17.42 -18.83 37.85
CA ARG A 292 18.37 -18.59 36.77
C ARG A 292 17.70 -18.42 35.41
N SER A 293 16.77 -19.30 35.07
CA SER A 293 16.01 -19.21 33.82
C SER A 293 15.13 -17.96 33.79
N LEU A 294 14.58 -17.55 34.95
CA LEU A 294 13.87 -16.28 35.09
C LEU A 294 14.80 -15.08 34.89
N ALA A 295 16.02 -15.09 35.41
CA ALA A 295 17.00 -14.01 35.23
C ALA A 295 17.40 -13.87 33.75
N GLU A 296 17.76 -14.98 33.10
CA GLU A 296 18.16 -15.04 31.69
C GLU A 296 17.06 -14.51 30.77
N VAL A 297 15.81 -14.97 30.92
CA VAL A 297 14.69 -14.48 30.10
C VAL A 297 14.33 -13.03 30.44
N SER A 298 14.49 -12.60 31.71
CA SER A 298 14.17 -11.23 32.13
C SER A 298 15.05 -10.20 31.44
N GLY A 299 16.35 -10.46 31.27
CA GLY A 299 17.25 -9.55 30.56
C GLY A 299 16.73 -9.23 29.16
N ALA A 300 16.39 -10.27 28.40
CA ALA A 300 15.85 -10.10 27.05
C ALA A 300 14.47 -9.42 27.04
N VAL A 301 13.55 -9.80 27.94
CA VAL A 301 12.19 -9.25 27.99
C VAL A 301 12.18 -7.78 28.42
N LEU A 302 13.09 -7.36 29.29
CA LEU A 302 13.18 -5.98 29.80
C LEU A 302 13.83 -5.02 28.80
N PHE A 303 14.63 -5.53 27.86
CA PHE A 303 15.17 -4.75 26.73
C PHE A 303 14.10 -4.41 25.68
N ARG A 304 12.95 -5.08 25.71
CA ARG A 304 11.90 -4.87 24.73
C ARG A 304 11.19 -3.52 24.91
N THR A 305 10.70 -2.95 23.81
CA THR A 305 10.02 -1.64 23.80
C THR A 305 8.55 -1.71 24.25
N GLU A 306 7.96 -2.91 24.36
CA GLU A 306 6.55 -3.04 24.72
C GLU A 306 6.30 -2.83 26.22
N LYS A 307 5.84 -1.63 26.59
CA LYS A 307 5.60 -1.20 27.98
C LYS A 307 4.80 -2.18 28.85
N LYS A 308 3.85 -2.92 28.27
CA LYS A 308 3.05 -3.92 29.00
C LYS A 308 3.90 -5.12 29.41
N LEU A 309 4.75 -5.63 28.53
CA LEU A 309 5.62 -6.78 28.80
C LEU A 309 6.67 -6.44 29.85
N VAL A 310 7.36 -5.30 29.67
CA VAL A 310 8.35 -4.80 30.63
C VAL A 310 7.73 -4.64 32.02
N ARG A 311 6.55 -4.01 32.10
CA ARG A 311 5.83 -3.83 33.36
C ARG A 311 5.45 -5.15 34.01
N SER A 312 4.92 -6.10 33.24
CA SER A 312 4.56 -7.43 33.74
C SER A 312 5.80 -8.19 34.25
N GLN A 313 6.94 -8.08 33.55
CA GLN A 313 8.19 -8.70 33.95
C GLN A 313 8.72 -8.14 35.26
N LEU A 314 8.73 -6.81 35.43
CA LEU A 314 9.10 -6.16 36.69
C LEU A 314 8.19 -6.60 37.85
N VAL A 315 6.90 -6.84 37.58
CA VAL A 315 5.97 -7.36 38.59
C VAL A 315 6.28 -8.81 38.95
N LEU A 316 6.60 -9.66 37.97
CA LEU A 316 6.99 -11.05 38.17
C LEU A 316 8.27 -11.15 39.03
N ILE A 317 9.33 -10.44 38.63
CA ILE A 317 10.59 -10.36 39.39
C ILE A 317 10.32 -9.87 40.82
N GLY A 318 9.52 -8.80 40.96
CA GLY A 318 9.15 -8.30 42.29
C GLY A 318 8.35 -9.29 43.14
N LYS A 319 7.54 -10.19 42.55
CA LYS A 319 6.88 -11.28 43.29
C LYS A 319 7.88 -12.33 43.75
N VAL A 320 8.90 -12.66 42.95
CA VAL A 320 9.95 -13.62 43.31
C VAL A 320 10.84 -13.06 44.41
N LEU A 321 11.35 -11.83 44.27
CA LEU A 321 12.17 -11.16 45.29
C LEU A 321 11.47 -11.00 46.65
N ARG A 322 10.14 -10.89 46.66
CA ARG A 322 9.35 -10.86 47.89
C ARG A 322 9.21 -12.24 48.54
N ARG A 323 9.18 -13.32 47.76
CA ARG A 323 9.12 -14.70 48.25
C ARG A 323 10.48 -15.17 48.75
N ASP A 324 11.54 -14.84 48.02
CA ASP A 324 12.91 -15.21 48.35
C ASP A 324 13.89 -14.05 48.05
N PRO A 325 14.21 -13.21 49.05
CA PRO A 325 15.16 -12.10 48.90
C PRO A 325 16.60 -12.53 48.56
N SER A 326 16.98 -13.80 48.76
CA SER A 326 18.34 -14.29 48.45
C SER A 326 18.63 -14.32 46.95
N THR A 327 17.59 -14.26 46.12
CA THR A 327 17.67 -14.20 44.65
C THR A 327 18.02 -12.80 44.10
N ALA A 328 18.21 -11.81 44.97
CA ALA A 328 18.44 -10.42 44.57
C ALA A 328 19.69 -10.22 43.71
N ASP A 329 20.79 -10.92 44.02
CA ASP A 329 22.03 -10.83 43.25
C ASP A 329 21.88 -11.35 41.81
N GLU A 330 20.97 -12.31 41.59
CA GLU A 330 20.75 -12.91 40.27
C GLU A 330 19.72 -12.13 39.43
N LEU A 331 18.71 -11.52 40.07
CA LEU A 331 17.59 -10.88 39.37
C LEU A 331 17.74 -9.37 39.16
N LEU A 332 18.40 -8.65 40.07
CA LEU A 332 18.49 -7.19 39.99
C LEU A 332 19.35 -6.64 38.84
N PRO A 333 20.44 -7.31 38.40
CA PRO A 333 21.16 -6.89 37.18
C PRO A 333 20.23 -6.78 35.97
N ALA A 334 19.35 -7.78 35.76
CA ALA A 334 18.37 -7.73 34.68
C ALA A 334 17.38 -6.55 34.80
N VAL A 335 17.02 -6.15 36.02
CA VAL A 335 16.13 -4.98 36.26
C VAL A 335 16.81 -3.67 35.87
N ALA A 336 18.13 -3.55 36.04
CA ALA A 336 18.86 -2.33 35.75
C ALA A 336 18.95 -2.00 34.25
N GLU A 337 18.79 -2.99 33.36
CA GLU A 337 18.67 -2.77 31.91
C GLU A 337 17.51 -1.81 31.55
N VAL A 338 16.48 -1.72 32.40
CA VAL A 338 15.34 -0.79 32.19
C VAL A 338 15.75 0.68 32.37
N PHE A 339 16.90 0.99 32.97
CA PHE A 339 17.34 2.36 33.20
C PHE A 339 17.54 3.14 31.89
N GLY A 340 17.92 2.48 30.80
CA GLY A 340 18.02 3.08 29.46
C GLY A 340 16.72 3.18 28.67
N HIS A 341 15.58 2.73 29.22
CA HIS A 341 14.31 2.68 28.49
C HIS A 341 13.68 4.09 28.32
N GLU A 342 13.11 4.40 27.15
CA GLU A 342 12.53 5.73 26.82
C GLU A 342 11.39 6.19 27.77
N ASP A 343 10.62 5.23 28.30
CA ASP A 343 9.55 5.50 29.26
C ASP A 343 10.07 5.78 30.69
N ILE A 344 10.04 7.06 31.07
CA ILE A 344 10.41 7.57 32.41
C ILE A 344 9.64 6.86 33.54
N GLY A 345 8.41 6.41 33.31
CA GLY A 345 7.62 5.70 34.31
C GLY A 345 8.06 4.25 34.52
N LEU A 346 8.66 3.61 33.53
CA LEU A 346 9.30 2.30 33.67
C LEU A 346 10.65 2.42 34.37
N GLN A 347 11.46 3.43 34.04
CA GLN A 347 12.69 3.77 34.76
C GLN A 347 12.43 3.95 36.26
N GLU A 348 11.40 4.72 36.63
CA GLU A 348 11.01 4.96 38.02
C GLU A 348 10.65 3.66 38.76
N ARG A 349 9.93 2.75 38.09
CA ARG A 349 9.50 1.48 38.68
C ARG A 349 10.66 0.52 38.87
N ALA A 350 11.58 0.46 37.90
CA ALA A 350 12.80 -0.32 38.00
C ALA A 350 13.66 0.20 39.16
N LEU A 351 13.88 1.53 39.25
CA LEU A 351 14.68 2.14 40.31
C LEU A 351 14.08 1.83 41.69
N LYS A 352 12.76 2.00 41.86
CA LYS A 352 12.07 1.65 43.11
C LYS A 352 12.20 0.17 43.49
N LEU A 353 12.21 -0.73 42.50
CA LEU A 353 12.36 -2.16 42.74
C LEU A 353 13.78 -2.49 43.19
N VAL A 354 14.79 -1.93 42.52
CA VAL A 354 16.21 -2.05 42.90
C VAL A 354 16.42 -1.52 44.31
N THR A 355 16.05 -0.25 44.58
CA THR A 355 16.26 0.40 45.88
C THR A 355 15.65 -0.38 47.04
N ARG A 356 14.51 -1.04 46.84
CA ARG A 356 13.83 -1.84 47.87
C ARG A 356 14.63 -3.09 48.29
N HIS A 357 15.41 -3.67 47.39
CA HIS A 357 16.11 -4.94 47.60
C HIS A 357 17.64 -4.82 47.66
N LEU A 358 18.19 -3.59 47.64
CA LEU A 358 19.63 -3.31 47.73
C LEU A 358 20.30 -3.88 49.00
N SER A 359 19.58 -4.01 50.10
CA SER A 359 20.13 -4.60 51.34
C SER A 359 20.40 -6.10 51.24
N SER A 360 19.84 -6.76 50.22
CA SER A 360 19.95 -8.20 49.99
C SER A 360 20.96 -8.55 48.88
N THR A 361 21.71 -7.57 48.37
CA THR A 361 22.73 -7.78 47.33
C THR A 361 24.15 -7.72 47.87
N GLY A 362 25.06 -8.45 47.22
CA GLY A 362 26.50 -8.33 47.36
C GLY A 362 27.06 -7.00 46.84
N GLU A 363 28.35 -6.78 47.11
CA GLU A 363 29.05 -5.53 46.75
C GLU A 363 29.24 -5.37 45.23
N THR A 364 29.62 -6.45 44.54
CA THR A 364 29.80 -6.47 43.07
C THR A 364 28.51 -6.10 42.32
N THR A 365 27.37 -6.64 42.75
CA THR A 365 26.07 -6.31 42.16
C THR A 365 25.71 -4.84 42.36
N ARG A 366 26.04 -4.24 43.53
CA ARG A 366 25.77 -2.80 43.76
C ARG A 366 26.57 -1.90 42.84
N GLU A 367 27.83 -2.24 42.56
CA GLU A 367 28.67 -1.48 41.63
C GLU A 367 28.10 -1.51 40.20
N GLU A 368 27.65 -2.69 39.75
CA GLU A 368 27.00 -2.85 38.44
C GLU A 368 25.69 -2.05 38.32
N LEU A 369 24.87 -2.06 39.37
CA LEU A 369 23.63 -1.27 39.44
C LEU A 369 23.91 0.24 39.41
N ALA A 370 24.98 0.69 40.07
CA ALA A 370 25.39 2.10 40.08
C ALA A 370 25.88 2.58 38.71
N LEU A 371 26.65 1.75 37.98
CA LEU A 371 27.07 2.04 36.60
C LEU A 371 25.87 2.16 35.67
N SER A 372 24.91 1.23 35.77
CA SER A 372 23.71 1.23 34.93
C SER A 372 22.82 2.44 35.18
N ALA A 373 22.80 2.99 36.40
CA ALA A 373 21.99 4.14 36.77
C ALA A 373 22.38 5.44 36.03
N ALA A 374 23.55 5.51 35.39
CA ALA A 374 23.92 6.61 34.51
C ALA A 374 23.01 6.74 33.27
N GLN A 375 22.30 5.68 32.89
CA GLN A 375 21.37 5.68 31.75
C GLN A 375 20.01 6.32 32.08
N LEU A 376 19.74 6.59 33.37
CA LEU A 376 18.48 7.20 33.80
C LEU A 376 18.29 8.61 33.25
N SER A 377 17.04 8.96 32.98
CA SER A 377 16.65 10.33 32.63
C SER A 377 16.98 11.32 33.76
N PRO A 378 17.21 12.62 33.45
CA PRO A 378 17.59 13.62 34.45
C PRO A 378 16.65 13.71 35.66
N VAL A 379 15.37 13.38 35.47
CA VAL A 379 14.34 13.40 36.52
C VAL A 379 14.63 12.38 37.64
N HIS A 380 15.31 11.28 37.35
CA HIS A 380 15.56 10.19 38.32
C HIS A 380 16.99 10.11 38.82
N GLN A 381 17.91 10.90 38.25
CA GLN A 381 19.34 10.86 38.62
C GLN A 381 19.59 11.24 40.07
N GLU A 382 18.87 12.22 40.62
CA GLU A 382 18.99 12.62 42.03
C GLU A 382 18.54 11.50 42.97
N ALA A 383 17.40 10.86 42.67
CA ALA A 383 16.88 9.73 43.45
C ALA A 383 17.79 8.49 43.36
N ALA A 384 18.40 8.25 42.19
CA ALA A 384 19.36 7.17 42.00
C ALA A 384 20.67 7.44 42.73
N ALA A 385 21.18 8.67 42.70
CA ALA A 385 22.40 9.04 43.41
C ALA A 385 22.23 8.90 44.94
N ALA A 386 21.05 9.23 45.47
CA ALA A 386 20.74 9.05 46.89
C ALA A 386 20.68 7.56 47.31
N ALA A 387 20.30 6.66 46.40
CA ALA A 387 20.14 5.23 46.70
C ALA A 387 21.39 4.38 46.38
N LEU A 388 22.17 4.75 45.35
CA LEU A 388 23.28 3.97 44.79
C LEU A 388 24.65 4.65 44.94
N GLY A 389 24.70 5.91 45.37
CA GLY A 389 25.94 6.70 45.46
C GLY A 389 26.20 7.57 44.23
N ALA A 390 27.39 8.19 44.14
CA ALA A 390 27.71 9.15 43.07
C ALA A 390 27.66 8.51 41.67
N LEU A 391 26.86 9.08 40.77
CA LEU A 391 26.70 8.62 39.38
C LEU A 391 27.75 9.26 38.45
N PRO A 392 28.27 8.54 37.44
CA PRO A 392 29.20 9.12 36.46
C PRO A 392 28.49 10.04 35.45
N GLY A 393 28.83 11.34 35.42
CA GLY A 393 28.76 12.21 34.22
C GLY A 393 27.78 13.40 34.24
N ASP A 394 28.32 14.62 34.33
CA ASP A 394 27.67 15.89 33.96
C ASP A 394 27.62 16.03 32.42
N ARG A 395 26.47 16.41 31.83
CA ARG A 395 26.36 16.72 30.39
C ARG A 395 26.56 18.22 30.13
N PRO A 396 27.30 18.63 29.07
CA PRO A 396 27.46 20.05 28.71
C PRO A 396 26.13 20.71 28.32
N THR A 397 25.93 21.95 28.75
CA THR A 397 24.83 22.85 28.33
C THR A 397 24.81 23.05 26.82
N ALA A 398 23.68 22.72 26.18
CA ALA A 398 23.49 22.76 24.74
C ALA A 398 23.41 24.19 24.15
N GLU A 399 23.96 24.35 22.94
CA GLU A 399 23.79 25.54 22.09
C GLU A 399 22.30 25.82 21.77
N PRO A 400 21.90 27.07 21.50
CA PRO A 400 20.52 27.40 21.15
C PRO A 400 20.08 26.65 19.89
N TYR A 401 18.92 25.99 19.97
CA TYR A 401 18.38 25.17 18.87
C TYR A 401 18.00 26.01 17.65
N GLU A 402 18.59 25.67 16.50
CA GLU A 402 18.19 26.12 15.18
C GLU A 402 17.36 25.03 14.48
N GLU A 403 16.27 25.44 13.85
CA GLU A 403 15.40 24.49 13.14
C GLU A 403 16.01 24.09 11.80
N ALA A 404 16.20 22.78 11.62
CA ALA A 404 16.77 22.20 10.41
C ALA A 404 15.64 21.61 9.56
N LEU A 405 15.01 22.44 8.74
CA LEU A 405 14.03 22.00 7.75
C LEU A 405 14.73 21.49 6.48
N PRO A 406 14.10 20.60 5.70
CA PRO A 406 14.62 20.25 4.38
C PRO A 406 14.76 21.50 3.51
N LEU A 407 15.71 21.48 2.58
CA LEU A 407 15.83 22.56 1.61
C LEU A 407 14.55 22.63 0.78
N PRO A 408 13.94 23.83 0.62
CA PRO A 408 12.72 23.96 -0.16
C PRO A 408 13.00 23.51 -1.60
N PRO A 409 12.13 22.66 -2.17
CA PRO A 409 12.33 22.14 -3.52
C PRO A 409 12.30 23.31 -4.51
N VAL A 410 13.40 23.45 -5.27
CA VAL A 410 13.56 24.53 -6.25
C VAL A 410 12.91 24.10 -7.57
N PRO A 411 12.03 24.94 -8.15
CA PRO A 411 11.49 24.70 -9.49
C PRO A 411 12.62 24.51 -10.51
N ARG A 412 12.73 23.29 -11.06
CA ARG A 412 13.67 22.97 -12.13
C ARG A 412 13.04 23.24 -13.49
N PRO A 413 13.69 24.04 -14.36
CA PRO A 413 13.26 24.20 -15.74
C PRO A 413 13.16 22.87 -16.44
N LEU A 414 12.12 22.68 -17.24
CA LEU A 414 12.01 21.52 -18.11
C LEU A 414 13.08 21.61 -19.20
N ALA A 415 13.81 20.52 -19.43
CA ALA A 415 14.73 20.42 -20.55
C ALA A 415 13.96 20.50 -21.89
N PRO A 416 14.55 21.09 -22.95
CA PRO A 416 13.89 21.22 -24.25
C PRO A 416 13.60 19.85 -24.88
N ALA A 417 12.64 19.80 -25.82
CA ALA A 417 12.39 18.65 -26.70
C ALA A 417 13.70 18.07 -27.27
N PRO A 418 13.81 16.73 -27.45
CA PRO A 418 15.01 16.10 -27.97
C PRO A 418 15.40 16.73 -29.31
N ALA A 419 16.62 17.27 -29.39
CA ALA A 419 17.03 18.06 -30.55
C ALA A 419 17.35 17.17 -31.75
N THR A 420 17.75 15.93 -31.50
CA THR A 420 18.16 14.98 -32.53
C THR A 420 17.22 13.78 -32.58
N LEU A 421 17.09 13.18 -33.76
CA LEU A 421 16.27 11.99 -33.96
C LEU A 421 16.74 10.81 -33.09
N PRO A 422 18.05 10.47 -32.98
CA PRO A 422 18.50 9.38 -32.10
C PRO A 422 18.12 9.57 -30.63
N GLU A 423 18.24 10.78 -30.09
CA GLU A 423 17.86 11.12 -28.72
C GLU A 423 16.35 10.90 -28.51
N LEU A 424 15.52 11.35 -29.45
CA LEU A 424 14.07 11.12 -29.40
C LEU A 424 13.73 9.62 -29.41
N ILE A 425 14.40 8.85 -30.26
CA ILE A 425 14.18 7.40 -30.37
C ILE A 425 14.53 6.68 -29.07
N GLU A 426 15.62 7.08 -28.40
CA GLU A 426 16.01 6.53 -27.11
C GLU A 426 14.95 6.80 -26.03
N GLU A 427 14.47 8.04 -25.92
CA GLU A 427 13.41 8.38 -24.95
C GLU A 427 12.09 7.65 -25.24
N VAL A 428 11.69 7.55 -26.52
CA VAL A 428 10.51 6.77 -26.92
C VAL A 428 10.70 5.30 -26.53
N ALA A 429 11.86 4.71 -26.77
CA ALA A 429 12.14 3.33 -26.39
C ALA A 429 12.08 3.10 -24.87
N LEU A 430 12.53 4.08 -24.06
CA LEU A 430 12.41 4.04 -22.60
C LEU A 430 10.95 4.11 -22.14
N LEU A 431 10.18 5.08 -22.63
CA LEU A 431 8.77 5.26 -22.25
C LEU A 431 7.87 4.13 -22.75
N THR A 432 8.24 3.47 -23.84
CA THR A 432 7.51 2.32 -24.40
C THR A 432 8.08 0.96 -23.96
N GLY A 433 9.19 0.93 -23.21
CA GLY A 433 9.84 -0.29 -22.73
C GLY A 433 8.97 -1.16 -21.82
N ASP A 434 7.99 -0.54 -21.14
CA ASP A 434 6.95 -1.19 -20.33
C ASP A 434 5.98 -2.06 -21.14
N LEU A 435 5.98 -1.98 -22.47
CA LEU A 435 5.20 -2.87 -23.34
C LEU A 435 5.58 -4.34 -23.22
N ARG A 436 6.74 -4.65 -22.61
CA ARG A 436 7.23 -6.01 -22.37
C ARG A 436 6.51 -6.77 -21.26
N SER A 437 5.90 -6.09 -20.28
CA SER A 437 5.45 -6.75 -19.03
C SER A 437 4.04 -7.33 -19.06
N GLY A 438 3.19 -6.99 -20.05
CA GLY A 438 1.91 -7.66 -20.37
C GLY A 438 0.81 -7.63 -19.28
N PHE A 439 1.19 -7.30 -18.06
CA PHE A 439 0.39 -6.96 -16.89
C PHE A 439 0.94 -5.63 -16.40
N GLY A 440 0.09 -4.74 -15.89
CA GLY A 440 0.48 -3.46 -15.30
C GLY A 440 1.36 -3.63 -14.05
N GLY A 441 2.58 -4.11 -14.22
CA GLY A 441 3.69 -3.96 -13.30
C GLY A 441 4.58 -2.82 -13.82
N SER A 442 5.25 -2.04 -12.98
CA SER A 442 5.38 -2.11 -11.53
C SER A 442 6.21 -0.90 -11.10
N GLY A 443 5.83 -0.20 -10.03
CA GLY A 443 6.75 0.51 -9.12
C GLY A 443 7.59 1.70 -9.64
N ALA A 444 7.80 1.88 -10.94
CA ALA A 444 8.58 3.00 -11.45
C ALA A 444 7.74 4.29 -11.41
N PRO A 445 8.25 5.40 -10.83
CA PRO A 445 7.57 6.69 -10.87
C PRO A 445 7.32 7.13 -12.31
N PHE A 446 6.13 7.66 -12.59
CA PHE A 446 5.86 8.29 -13.88
C PHE A 446 6.64 9.59 -13.98
N ASP A 447 7.63 9.63 -14.86
CA ASP A 447 8.39 10.87 -15.12
C ASP A 447 7.61 11.78 -16.08
N VAL A 448 6.95 12.78 -15.49
CA VAL A 448 6.22 13.84 -16.20
C VAL A 448 7.13 14.58 -17.18
N SER A 449 8.38 14.85 -16.78
CA SER A 449 9.31 15.66 -17.57
C SER A 449 9.71 14.93 -18.84
N ALA A 450 10.11 13.65 -18.71
CA ALA A 450 10.39 12.80 -19.86
C ALA A 450 9.16 12.69 -20.77
N PHE A 451 7.98 12.39 -20.21
CA PHE A 451 6.75 12.26 -20.98
C PHE A 451 6.42 13.51 -21.83
N GLU A 452 6.42 14.70 -21.21
CA GLU A 452 6.06 15.94 -21.91
C GLU A 452 7.09 16.32 -22.98
N ARG A 453 8.38 16.14 -22.67
CA ARG A 453 9.48 16.42 -23.59
C ARG A 453 9.44 15.51 -24.81
N THR A 454 9.27 14.20 -24.61
CA THR A 454 9.23 13.23 -25.71
C THR A 454 7.98 13.44 -26.58
N LEU A 455 6.83 13.77 -25.98
CA LEU A 455 5.60 14.04 -26.72
C LEU A 455 5.74 15.27 -27.64
N ASP A 456 6.34 16.36 -27.16
CA ASP A 456 6.65 17.55 -27.98
C ASP A 456 7.69 17.23 -29.06
N GLY A 457 8.70 16.42 -28.73
CA GLY A 457 9.70 15.93 -29.66
C GLY A 457 9.10 15.19 -30.86
N LEU A 458 8.15 14.28 -30.62
CA LEU A 458 7.44 13.57 -31.70
C LEU A 458 6.75 14.53 -32.66
N VAL A 459 6.09 15.57 -32.14
CA VAL A 459 5.39 16.59 -32.97
C VAL A 459 6.40 17.40 -33.79
N ARG A 460 7.47 17.89 -33.16
CA ARG A 460 8.51 18.69 -33.84
C ARG A 460 9.23 17.93 -34.94
N HIS A 461 9.67 16.70 -34.66
CA HIS A 461 10.38 15.88 -35.64
C HIS A 461 9.46 15.42 -36.77
N ALA A 462 8.17 15.17 -36.49
CA ALA A 462 7.18 14.89 -37.52
C ALA A 462 6.92 16.09 -38.43
N HIS A 463 6.87 17.31 -37.88
CA HIS A 463 6.73 18.53 -38.65
C HIS A 463 7.94 18.78 -39.58
N ALA A 464 9.15 18.46 -39.11
CA ALA A 464 10.38 18.61 -39.88
C ALA A 464 10.53 17.54 -40.98
N ASP A 465 10.45 16.26 -40.60
CA ASP A 465 10.51 15.12 -41.52
C ASP A 465 9.81 13.88 -40.93
N ARG A 466 8.50 13.80 -41.17
CA ARG A 466 7.66 12.67 -40.76
C ARG A 466 8.15 11.33 -41.29
N THR A 467 8.71 11.29 -42.49
CA THR A 467 9.15 10.04 -43.12
C THR A 467 10.39 9.51 -42.41
N ALA A 468 11.40 10.37 -42.20
CA ALA A 468 12.61 10.01 -41.47
C ALA A 468 12.30 9.57 -40.03
N LEU A 469 11.39 10.26 -39.33
CA LEU A 469 10.94 9.87 -38.00
C LEU A 469 10.26 8.49 -38.01
N GLY A 470 9.34 8.26 -38.96
CA GLY A 470 8.64 6.98 -39.10
C GLY A 470 9.58 5.82 -39.40
N ASP A 471 10.58 6.03 -40.25
CA ASP A 471 11.57 5.00 -40.59
C ASP A 471 12.49 4.67 -39.40
N ALA A 472 12.99 5.69 -38.69
CA ALA A 472 13.81 5.48 -37.49
C ALA A 472 13.04 4.78 -36.36
N LEU A 473 11.77 5.15 -36.13
CA LEU A 473 10.91 4.46 -35.15
C LEU A 473 10.66 3.01 -35.56
N ARG A 474 10.43 2.74 -36.86
CA ARG A 474 10.23 1.37 -37.36
C ARG A 474 11.47 0.52 -37.14
N GLU A 475 12.66 1.06 -37.40
CA GLU A 475 13.93 0.39 -37.16
C GLU A 475 14.14 0.11 -35.66
N ALA A 476 14.04 1.14 -34.82
CA ALA A 476 14.33 1.02 -33.38
C ALA A 476 13.35 0.12 -32.62
N LEU A 477 12.09 0.07 -33.06
CA LEU A 477 11.04 -0.75 -32.44
C LEU A 477 10.85 -2.10 -33.15
N THR A 478 11.74 -2.47 -34.07
CA THR A 478 11.72 -3.76 -34.77
C THR A 478 11.65 -4.91 -33.76
N GLY A 479 10.65 -5.79 -33.90
CA GLY A 479 10.45 -6.95 -33.02
C GLY A 479 9.76 -6.66 -31.68
N GLN A 480 9.58 -5.39 -31.31
CA GLN A 480 8.77 -4.97 -30.15
C GLN A 480 7.33 -4.62 -30.57
N TRP A 481 7.15 -4.26 -31.84
CA TRP A 481 5.92 -3.67 -32.37
C TRP A 481 5.46 -4.43 -33.63
N ARG A 482 4.44 -5.29 -33.52
CA ARG A 482 3.79 -5.96 -34.68
C ARG A 482 2.56 -5.17 -35.12
N ILE A 483 2.75 -4.21 -36.02
CA ILE A 483 1.68 -3.80 -36.94
C ILE A 483 1.91 -4.61 -38.20
N ASP A 484 1.37 -5.83 -38.24
CA ASP A 484 1.19 -6.52 -39.52
C ASP A 484 0.09 -5.77 -40.29
N SER A 485 0.31 -5.58 -41.58
CA SER A 485 -0.25 -4.54 -42.45
C SER A 485 -1.75 -4.61 -42.78
N GLU A 486 -2.58 -5.19 -41.91
CA GLU A 486 -4.04 -5.06 -41.97
C GLU A 486 -4.62 -4.60 -40.62
N PRO A 487 -5.54 -3.62 -40.61
CA PRO A 487 -6.13 -3.11 -39.38
C PRO A 487 -7.02 -4.17 -38.74
N SER A 488 -6.45 -4.94 -37.81
CA SER A 488 -7.24 -5.86 -36.99
C SER A 488 -8.06 -5.07 -35.95
N PRO A 489 -9.29 -5.48 -35.63
CA PRO A 489 -10.06 -4.97 -34.49
C PRO A 489 -9.29 -5.01 -33.16
N HIS A 490 -8.24 -5.83 -33.08
CA HIS A 490 -7.35 -5.98 -31.94
C HIS A 490 -6.41 -4.80 -31.72
N LEU A 491 -5.79 -4.25 -32.78
CA LEU A 491 -4.95 -3.04 -32.67
C LEU A 491 -5.80 -1.85 -32.19
N ARG A 492 -7.01 -1.72 -32.72
CA ARG A 492 -7.99 -0.70 -32.30
C ARG A 492 -8.37 -0.82 -30.82
N ARG A 493 -8.74 -2.03 -30.36
CA ARG A 493 -9.05 -2.28 -28.94
C ARG A 493 -7.85 -2.02 -28.03
N TRP A 494 -6.65 -2.38 -28.48
CA TRP A 494 -5.41 -2.17 -27.76
C TRP A 494 -5.10 -0.67 -27.60
N LEU A 495 -5.20 0.12 -28.67
CA LEU A 495 -5.02 1.59 -28.62
C LEU A 495 -6.05 2.26 -27.70
N ILE A 496 -7.31 1.80 -27.73
CA ILE A 496 -8.36 2.28 -26.83
C ILE A 496 -8.08 1.94 -25.37
N SER A 497 -7.30 0.90 -25.04
CA SER A 497 -6.95 0.57 -23.65
C SER A 497 -5.69 1.28 -23.12
N ARG A 498 -4.95 2.02 -23.96
CA ARG A 498 -3.70 2.69 -23.57
C ARG A 498 -3.93 4.16 -23.22
N SER A 499 -2.96 4.73 -22.49
CA SER A 499 -3.00 6.10 -21.93
C SER A 499 -1.64 6.82 -22.01
N GLY A 500 -0.69 6.34 -22.83
CA GLY A 500 0.67 6.86 -22.95
C GLY A 500 1.11 7.16 -24.38
N ILE A 501 2.41 7.46 -24.55
CA ILE A 501 3.02 7.90 -25.81
C ILE A 501 2.92 6.87 -26.94
N GLU A 502 2.63 5.62 -26.60
CA GLU A 502 2.39 4.52 -27.53
C GLU A 502 1.28 4.83 -28.53
N ILE A 503 0.29 5.66 -28.15
CA ILE A 503 -0.79 6.07 -29.06
C ILE A 503 -0.24 6.84 -30.26
N VAL A 504 0.69 7.76 -30.04
CA VAL A 504 1.28 8.61 -31.09
C VAL A 504 2.19 7.78 -31.99
N VAL A 505 3.05 6.96 -31.38
CA VAL A 505 3.98 6.06 -32.09
C VAL A 505 3.22 5.05 -32.95
N ALA A 506 2.15 4.45 -32.42
CA ALA A 506 1.30 3.54 -33.16
C ALA A 506 0.70 4.17 -34.42
N THR A 507 0.20 5.38 -34.26
CA THR A 507 -0.49 6.14 -35.30
C THR A 507 0.49 6.49 -36.42
N LEU A 508 1.71 6.92 -36.07
CA LEU A 508 2.81 7.14 -37.00
C LEU A 508 3.16 5.91 -37.85
N LEU A 509 3.23 4.73 -37.21
CA LEU A 509 3.69 3.50 -37.85
C LEU A 509 2.60 2.74 -38.62
N GLY A 510 1.33 2.91 -38.22
CA GLY A 510 0.17 2.13 -38.71
C GLY A 510 -0.76 2.85 -39.70
N GLY A 511 -0.61 4.16 -39.89
CA GLY A 511 -1.29 4.90 -40.96
C GLY A 511 -2.81 5.10 -40.82
N GLU A 512 -3.48 4.56 -39.80
CA GLU A 512 -4.87 4.92 -39.50
C GLU A 512 -4.93 6.20 -38.65
N SER A 513 -5.68 7.19 -39.12
CA SER A 513 -5.87 8.50 -38.44
C SER A 513 -6.62 8.36 -37.11
N ALA A 514 -6.33 9.25 -36.14
CA ALA A 514 -7.15 9.35 -34.94
C ALA A 514 -8.61 9.66 -35.28
N ARG A 515 -8.89 10.25 -36.46
CA ARG A 515 -10.24 10.44 -37.01
C ARG A 515 -11.03 9.13 -37.17
N ALA A 516 -10.40 8.02 -37.59
CA ALA A 516 -11.09 6.73 -37.76
C ALA A 516 -11.43 6.05 -36.42
N VAL A 517 -10.69 6.36 -35.35
CA VAL A 517 -10.93 5.89 -33.97
C VAL A 517 -11.81 6.88 -33.20
N ALA A 518 -11.77 8.16 -33.53
CA ALA A 518 -12.60 9.23 -32.96
C ALA A 518 -14.02 9.25 -33.53
N ALA A 519 -14.21 8.87 -34.81
CA ALA A 519 -15.54 8.73 -35.43
C ALA A 519 -16.42 7.66 -34.77
N ASP A 520 -15.81 6.68 -34.11
CA ASP A 520 -16.49 5.60 -33.38
C ASP A 520 -16.71 5.94 -31.88
N ARG A 521 -16.31 7.15 -31.45
CA ARG A 521 -16.62 7.64 -30.09
C ARG A 521 -18.02 8.22 -30.09
N PRO A 522 -18.87 7.86 -29.11
CA PRO A 522 -20.18 8.47 -28.99
C PRO A 522 -20.03 10.00 -28.82
N SER A 523 -20.68 10.77 -29.69
CA SER A 523 -20.66 12.25 -29.76
C SER A 523 -21.27 12.96 -28.53
N ARG A 524 -21.44 12.25 -27.42
CA ARG A 524 -22.07 12.73 -26.18
C ARG A 524 -20.99 13.27 -25.25
N GLU A 525 -21.34 14.20 -24.36
CA GLU A 525 -20.44 14.57 -23.26
C GLU A 525 -19.94 13.29 -22.58
N PRO A 526 -18.63 13.13 -22.34
CA PRO A 526 -18.15 12.01 -21.55
C PRO A 526 -18.74 12.15 -20.15
N ASP A 527 -19.57 11.19 -19.75
CA ASP A 527 -20.12 11.12 -18.39
C ASP A 527 -19.06 10.50 -17.46
N TRP A 528 -18.01 11.28 -17.19
CA TRP A 528 -16.94 10.87 -16.29
C TRP A 528 -17.51 10.70 -14.88
N ARG A 529 -17.23 9.55 -14.28
CA ARG A 529 -17.77 9.21 -12.95
C ARG A 529 -16.95 9.78 -11.79
N CYS A 530 -15.70 10.19 -12.04
CA CYS A 530 -14.80 10.75 -11.02
C CYS A 530 -13.71 11.61 -11.69
N ALA A 531 -13.03 12.46 -10.89
CA ALA A 531 -12.01 13.38 -11.37
C ALA A 531 -10.82 12.68 -12.06
N HIS A 532 -10.42 11.53 -11.55
CA HIS A 532 -9.36 10.70 -12.15
C HIS A 532 -9.68 10.36 -13.60
N ALA A 533 -10.89 9.84 -13.87
CA ALA A 533 -11.33 9.49 -15.21
C ALA A 533 -11.40 10.70 -16.15
N ALA A 534 -11.75 11.88 -15.62
CA ALA A 534 -11.78 13.11 -16.40
C ALA A 534 -10.37 13.58 -16.80
N LEU A 535 -9.43 13.62 -15.85
CA LEU A 535 -8.04 14.01 -16.10
C LEU A 535 -7.33 13.02 -17.02
N ASP A 536 -7.52 11.72 -16.81
CA ASP A 536 -6.99 10.69 -17.71
C ASP A 536 -7.62 10.77 -19.11
N GLY A 537 -8.92 11.07 -19.17
CA GLY A 537 -9.64 11.33 -20.41
C GLY A 537 -9.06 12.52 -21.19
N ILE A 538 -8.75 13.62 -20.51
CA ILE A 538 -8.11 14.82 -21.08
C ILE A 538 -6.71 14.48 -21.60
N ARG A 539 -5.85 13.87 -20.78
CA ARG A 539 -4.50 13.44 -21.18
C ARG A 539 -4.55 12.54 -22.41
N LYS A 540 -5.46 11.57 -22.41
CA LYS A 540 -5.64 10.64 -23.52
C LYS A 540 -6.12 11.36 -24.78
N ALA A 541 -7.07 12.28 -24.66
CA ALA A 541 -7.52 13.07 -25.81
C ALA A 541 -6.39 13.93 -26.38
N ARG A 542 -5.53 14.50 -25.52
CA ARG A 542 -4.34 15.25 -25.94
C ARG A 542 -3.36 14.37 -26.73
N LEU A 543 -3.13 13.13 -26.28
CA LEU A 543 -2.31 12.16 -27.02
C LEU A 543 -2.89 11.84 -28.40
N TRP A 544 -4.21 11.74 -28.52
CA TRP A 544 -4.86 11.55 -29.82
C TRP A 544 -4.80 12.79 -30.72
N GLU A 545 -4.92 13.99 -30.15
CA GLU A 545 -4.73 15.24 -30.89
C GLU A 545 -3.29 15.39 -31.40
N ALA A 546 -2.30 15.05 -30.58
CA ALA A 546 -0.90 14.98 -30.99
C ALA A 546 -0.64 13.93 -32.07
N ALA A 547 -1.32 12.77 -31.99
CA ALA A 547 -1.22 11.72 -33.00
C ALA A 547 -1.75 12.19 -34.37
N ASP A 548 -2.86 12.93 -34.41
CA ASP A 548 -3.37 13.56 -35.63
C ASP A 548 -2.40 14.64 -36.14
N ALA A 549 -1.90 15.50 -35.25
CA ALA A 549 -0.96 16.57 -35.60
C ALA A 549 0.32 16.03 -36.26
N VAL A 550 0.82 14.90 -35.78
CA VAL A 550 2.00 14.21 -36.29
C VAL A 550 1.75 13.56 -37.66
N LEU A 551 0.52 13.09 -37.94
CA LEU A 551 0.17 12.56 -39.25
C LEU A 551 0.01 13.67 -40.30
N ASP A 552 -0.69 14.74 -39.93
CA ASP A 552 -0.97 15.88 -40.81
C ASP A 552 0.29 16.73 -41.03
N GLY A 553 1.26 16.70 -40.09
CA GLY A 553 2.53 17.42 -40.16
C GLY A 553 2.40 18.95 -40.08
N GLY A 554 1.19 19.47 -39.85
CA GLY A 554 0.90 20.91 -39.90
C GLY A 554 1.17 21.68 -38.61
N VAL A 555 1.40 20.99 -37.50
CA VAL A 555 1.60 21.62 -36.18
C VAL A 555 3.10 21.62 -35.83
N PRO A 556 3.72 22.79 -35.58
CA PRO A 556 5.17 22.89 -35.42
C PRO A 556 5.71 22.40 -34.06
N PHE A 557 4.89 22.47 -33.00
CA PHE A 557 5.20 22.07 -31.62
C PHE A 557 3.94 22.16 -30.76
N LEU A 558 3.91 21.56 -29.58
CA LEU A 558 2.77 21.62 -28.66
C LEU A 558 2.76 22.91 -27.79
N LEU A 559 1.58 23.45 -27.53
CA LEU A 559 1.35 24.62 -26.69
C LEU A 559 1.42 24.29 -25.19
N ALA A 560 0.98 23.11 -24.75
CA ALA A 560 0.89 22.77 -23.32
C ALA A 560 2.20 22.31 -22.66
N VAL A 561 3.31 22.23 -23.40
CA VAL A 561 4.59 21.75 -22.87
C VAL A 561 5.02 22.61 -21.68
N PRO A 562 5.16 22.07 -20.47
CA PRO A 562 5.42 22.89 -19.30
C PRO A 562 6.83 23.51 -19.36
N THR A 563 7.03 24.62 -18.65
CA THR A 563 8.35 25.26 -18.48
C THR A 563 9.08 24.77 -17.23
N SER A 564 8.36 24.11 -16.30
CA SER A 564 8.90 23.52 -15.08
C SER A 564 8.50 22.06 -14.94
N HIS A 565 9.34 21.27 -14.27
CA HIS A 565 9.09 19.85 -13.98
C HIS A 565 7.78 19.58 -13.19
N THR A 566 7.23 20.58 -12.49
CA THR A 566 5.95 20.48 -11.78
C THR A 566 4.73 20.47 -12.70
N GLY A 567 4.92 20.71 -14.01
CA GLY A 567 3.84 20.87 -14.98
C GLY A 567 3.41 22.32 -15.20
N SER A 568 3.96 23.28 -14.46
CA SER A 568 3.66 24.72 -14.64
C SER A 568 4.16 25.24 -15.99
N LEU A 569 3.42 26.18 -16.57
CA LEU A 569 3.74 26.85 -17.83
C LEU A 569 3.82 28.37 -17.61
N ASP A 570 4.95 28.96 -17.97
CA ASP A 570 5.13 30.41 -17.98
C ASP A 570 4.14 31.07 -18.97
N PRO A 571 3.30 32.02 -18.51
CA PRO A 571 2.34 32.71 -19.37
C PRO A 571 2.99 33.43 -20.56
N ALA A 572 4.17 34.05 -20.37
CA ALA A 572 4.88 34.73 -21.45
C ALA A 572 5.32 33.74 -22.54
N VAL A 573 5.79 32.56 -22.14
CA VAL A 573 6.15 31.48 -23.08
C VAL A 573 4.93 31.01 -23.87
N LEU A 574 3.76 30.87 -23.24
CA LEU A 574 2.53 30.51 -23.95
C LEU A 574 2.10 31.59 -24.94
N VAL A 575 2.23 32.88 -24.59
CA VAL A 575 1.98 33.99 -25.50
C VAL A 575 2.90 33.94 -26.72
N GLU A 576 4.19 33.69 -26.54
CA GLU A 576 5.13 33.53 -27.65
C GLU A 576 4.80 32.35 -28.56
N ARG A 577 4.38 31.22 -27.97
CA ARG A 577 3.93 30.04 -28.71
C ARG A 577 2.69 30.33 -29.56
N LEU A 578 1.69 31.04 -29.00
CA LEU A 578 0.51 31.49 -29.73
C LEU A 578 0.86 32.49 -30.84
N ARG A 579 1.80 33.41 -30.59
CA ARG A 579 2.30 34.35 -31.62
C ARG A 579 2.99 33.63 -32.76
N ALA A 580 3.75 32.58 -32.48
CA ALA A 580 4.36 31.74 -33.51
C ALA A 580 3.30 31.00 -34.34
N TYR A 581 2.26 30.44 -33.70
CA TYR A 581 1.12 29.85 -34.40
C TYR A 581 0.41 30.85 -35.30
N GLN A 582 0.15 32.07 -34.80
CA GLN A 582 -0.45 33.16 -35.58
C GLN A 582 0.39 33.49 -36.83
N ARG A 583 1.72 33.64 -36.69
CA ARG A 583 2.62 33.92 -37.81
C ARG A 583 2.63 32.81 -38.87
N LEU A 584 2.48 31.56 -38.44
CA LEU A 584 2.47 30.38 -39.32
C LEU A 584 1.06 30.05 -39.86
N GLY A 585 0.02 30.79 -39.45
CA GLY A 585 -1.37 30.51 -39.84
C GLY A 585 -1.90 29.18 -39.27
N VAL A 586 -1.33 28.68 -38.16
CA VAL A 586 -1.71 27.41 -37.53
C VAL A 586 -2.77 27.67 -36.47
N ARG A 587 -3.87 26.93 -36.53
CA ARG A 587 -4.92 26.98 -35.50
C ARG A 587 -4.50 26.11 -34.29
N PRO A 588 -4.58 26.61 -33.04
CA PRO A 588 -4.41 25.80 -31.85
C PRO A 588 -5.35 24.59 -31.82
N GLY A 589 -4.82 23.42 -31.44
CA GLY A 589 -5.65 22.26 -31.09
C GLY A 589 -6.46 22.56 -29.83
N ASP A 590 -7.72 22.14 -29.80
CA ASP A 590 -8.63 22.48 -28.71
C ASP A 590 -8.15 21.83 -27.40
N VAL A 591 -7.63 20.59 -27.43
CA VAL A 591 -7.26 19.84 -26.22
C VAL A 591 -5.90 20.27 -25.66
N ASP A 592 -4.89 20.39 -26.51
CA ASP A 592 -3.56 20.84 -26.11
C ASP A 592 -3.62 22.30 -25.65
N PHE A 593 -4.35 23.18 -26.32
CA PHE A 593 -4.53 24.55 -25.82
C PHE A 593 -5.30 24.59 -24.49
N GLY A 594 -6.36 23.79 -24.34
CA GLY A 594 -7.08 23.66 -23.07
C GLY A 594 -6.18 23.19 -21.91
N GLN A 595 -5.29 22.23 -22.17
CA GLN A 595 -4.29 21.79 -21.20
C GLN A 595 -3.25 22.87 -20.89
N ALA A 596 -2.87 23.71 -21.87
CA ALA A 596 -1.97 24.84 -21.66
C ALA A 596 -2.58 25.90 -20.72
N LEU A 597 -3.88 26.18 -20.87
CA LEU A 597 -4.62 27.09 -19.97
C LEU A 597 -4.60 26.61 -18.52
N LEU A 598 -4.76 25.30 -18.26
CA LEU A 598 -4.72 24.77 -16.90
C LEU A 598 -3.35 24.88 -16.21
N ARG A 599 -2.27 25.03 -16.99
CA ARG A 599 -0.89 25.04 -16.50
C ARG A 599 -0.33 26.43 -16.20
N VAL A 600 -0.98 27.49 -16.67
CA VAL A 600 -0.52 28.87 -16.45
C VAL A 600 -1.00 29.42 -15.11
N PRO A 601 -0.13 30.10 -14.34
CA PRO A 601 -0.54 30.83 -13.14
C PRO A 601 -1.55 31.94 -13.50
N ARG A 602 -2.33 32.37 -12.52
CA ARG A 602 -3.42 33.35 -12.66
C ARG A 602 -3.27 34.46 -11.62
N GLY A 603 -3.96 35.58 -11.84
CA GLY A 603 -4.03 36.70 -10.91
C GLY A 603 -3.28 37.95 -11.36
N GLU A 604 -3.25 38.97 -10.51
CA GLU A 604 -2.73 40.30 -10.85
C GLU A 604 -1.27 40.28 -11.35
N ALA A 605 -0.44 39.38 -10.82
CA ALA A 605 0.95 39.21 -11.23
C ALA A 605 1.10 38.88 -12.72
N GLN A 606 0.05 38.37 -13.38
CA GLN A 606 0.05 37.99 -14.79
C GLN A 606 -0.52 39.06 -15.72
N HIS A 607 -0.69 40.30 -15.22
CA HIS A 607 -1.28 41.40 -15.98
C HIS A 607 -0.57 41.66 -17.33
N GLU A 608 0.76 41.72 -17.34
CA GLU A 608 1.54 41.98 -18.55
C GLU A 608 1.34 40.89 -19.60
N ALA A 609 1.38 39.61 -19.19
CA ALA A 609 1.13 38.48 -20.07
C ALA A 609 -0.32 38.48 -20.60
N ALA A 610 -1.30 38.88 -19.79
CA ALA A 610 -2.70 39.01 -20.22
C ALA A 610 -2.90 40.11 -21.26
N VAL A 611 -2.19 41.26 -21.12
CA VAL A 611 -2.19 42.33 -22.13
C VAL A 611 -1.53 41.83 -23.42
N ALA A 612 -0.39 41.16 -23.32
CA ALA A 612 0.32 40.62 -24.47
C ALA A 612 -0.48 39.53 -25.22
N ALA A 613 -1.24 38.70 -24.49
CA ALA A 613 -2.14 37.70 -25.05
C ALA A 613 -3.30 38.34 -25.83
N ALA A 614 -3.95 39.35 -25.26
CA ALA A 614 -5.03 40.10 -25.94
C ALA A 614 -4.53 40.83 -27.18
N ALA A 615 -3.30 41.36 -27.15
CA ALA A 615 -2.68 42.04 -28.28
C ALA A 615 -2.43 41.13 -29.50
N LEU A 616 -2.52 39.80 -29.34
CA LEU A 616 -2.47 38.88 -30.48
C LEU A 616 -3.70 39.04 -31.40
N GLY A 617 -4.85 39.52 -30.89
CA GLY A 617 -6.07 39.70 -31.68
C GLY A 617 -6.61 38.39 -32.27
N THR A 618 -6.43 37.28 -31.54
CA THR A 618 -6.93 35.95 -31.91
C THR A 618 -7.86 35.42 -30.83
N PRO A 619 -8.84 34.56 -31.15
CA PRO A 619 -9.72 33.96 -30.15
C PRO A 619 -8.97 33.24 -29.01
N GLY A 620 -7.86 32.58 -29.33
CA GLY A 620 -7.01 31.93 -28.33
C GLY A 620 -6.29 32.93 -27.42
N GLY A 621 -5.82 34.05 -27.98
CA GLY A 621 -5.22 35.14 -27.21
C GLY A 621 -6.22 35.80 -26.26
N ASP A 622 -7.45 36.03 -26.71
CA ASP A 622 -8.53 36.59 -25.90
C ASP A 622 -8.92 35.66 -24.74
N LEU A 623 -9.03 34.34 -25.02
CA LEU A 623 -9.32 33.34 -23.98
C LEU A 623 -8.19 33.25 -22.95
N LEU A 624 -6.93 33.22 -23.39
CA LEU A 624 -5.79 33.23 -22.47
C LEU A 624 -5.78 34.50 -21.61
N ALA A 625 -6.00 35.66 -22.22
CA ALA A 625 -6.06 36.93 -21.50
C ALA A 625 -7.19 36.97 -20.46
N ALA A 626 -8.36 36.43 -20.79
CA ALA A 626 -9.47 36.31 -19.86
C ALA A 626 -9.13 35.36 -18.70
N TRP A 627 -8.50 34.22 -18.99
CA TRP A 627 -8.13 33.22 -17.98
C TRP A 627 -7.04 33.70 -17.03
N LEU A 628 -6.00 34.37 -17.52
CA LEU A 628 -4.94 34.95 -16.69
C LEU A 628 -5.48 35.99 -15.69
N ARG A 629 -6.53 36.73 -16.07
CA ARG A 629 -7.19 37.74 -15.22
C ARG A 629 -8.23 37.18 -14.26
N ALA A 630 -8.67 35.93 -14.43
CA ALA A 630 -9.80 35.39 -13.69
C ALA A 630 -9.55 35.34 -12.17
N ASP A 631 -8.28 35.28 -11.73
CA ASP A 631 -7.85 35.23 -10.33
C ASP A 631 -8.68 34.28 -9.44
N GLU A 632 -9.11 33.16 -10.03
CA GLU A 632 -9.94 32.16 -9.38
C GLU A 632 -9.33 30.76 -9.53
N PRO A 633 -9.50 29.88 -8.53
CA PRO A 633 -9.12 28.48 -8.66
C PRO A 633 -10.02 27.77 -9.69
N LEU A 634 -9.55 26.64 -10.22
CA LEU A 634 -10.31 25.78 -11.12
C LEU A 634 -11.67 25.42 -10.52
N ALA A 635 -11.69 25.05 -9.23
CA ALA A 635 -12.92 24.92 -8.47
C ALA A 635 -12.70 25.38 -7.02
N ARG A 636 -13.59 26.24 -6.51
CA ARG A 636 -13.57 26.63 -5.09
C ARG A 636 -13.96 25.42 -4.24
N VAL A 637 -13.20 25.16 -3.19
CA VAL A 637 -13.43 24.02 -2.29
C VAL A 637 -14.05 24.48 -0.99
N ARG A 638 -14.92 23.66 -0.41
CA ARG A 638 -15.57 23.91 0.88
C ARG A 638 -15.68 22.63 1.69
N ARG A 639 -15.70 22.77 3.02
CA ARG A 639 -15.91 21.64 3.93
C ARG A 639 -17.22 20.91 3.61
N PHE A 640 -17.12 19.58 3.62
CA PHE A 640 -18.25 18.70 3.39
C PHE A 640 -18.06 17.42 4.22
N ASP A 641 -18.79 17.33 5.32
CA ASP A 641 -18.80 16.13 6.15
C ASP A 641 -19.78 15.10 5.58
N LEU A 642 -19.26 13.90 5.31
CA LEU A 642 -20.02 12.81 4.74
C LEU A 642 -20.40 11.80 5.83
N GLU A 643 -21.68 11.79 6.19
CA GLU A 643 -22.27 10.82 7.12
C GLU A 643 -23.00 9.72 6.34
N LYS A 644 -22.67 8.46 6.62
CA LYS A 644 -23.50 7.33 6.15
C LYS A 644 -23.70 6.33 7.26
N ARG A 645 -24.95 5.92 7.43
CA ARG A 645 -25.30 4.73 8.19
C ARG A 645 -24.94 3.52 7.34
N THR A 646 -23.75 2.95 7.55
CA THR A 646 -23.42 1.68 6.91
C THR A 646 -24.14 0.57 7.64
N HIS A 647 -25.02 -0.14 6.93
CA HIS A 647 -25.27 -1.53 7.25
C HIS A 647 -24.00 -2.28 6.84
N THR A 648 -23.29 -2.84 7.81
CA THR A 648 -22.16 -3.74 7.56
C THR A 648 -22.68 -4.98 6.83
N ALA A 649 -22.68 -4.94 5.49
CA ALA A 649 -22.83 -6.13 4.66
C ALA A 649 -21.50 -6.88 4.68
N GLY A 650 -21.25 -7.58 5.77
CA GLY A 650 -19.99 -8.27 6.05
C GLY A 650 -20.11 -9.19 7.27
N GLY A 651 -21.06 -10.13 7.23
CA GLY A 651 -21.30 -11.12 8.27
C GLY A 651 -22.80 -11.44 8.38
N LEU A 652 -23.14 -12.71 8.61
CA LEU A 652 -24.53 -13.22 8.69
C LEU A 652 -25.31 -12.74 9.94
N VAL A 653 -24.93 -11.61 10.54
CA VAL A 653 -25.65 -10.97 11.65
C VAL A 653 -25.65 -9.47 11.41
N SER A 654 -26.83 -8.94 11.09
CA SER A 654 -27.09 -7.50 11.05
C SER A 654 -26.89 -6.91 12.44
N THR A 655 -25.71 -6.34 12.71
CA THR A 655 -25.52 -5.44 13.86
C THR A 655 -26.18 -4.09 13.55
N PRO A 656 -26.73 -3.36 14.55
CA PRO A 656 -27.21 -1.99 14.33
C PRO A 656 -26.06 -1.14 13.77
N GLY A 657 -26.26 -0.58 12.57
CA GLY A 657 -25.19 -0.01 11.74
C GLY A 657 -24.33 1.04 12.45
N THR A 658 -23.02 0.89 12.33
CA THR A 658 -22.04 1.93 12.65
C THR A 658 -22.15 3.07 11.63
N TRP A 659 -22.13 4.31 12.13
CA TRP A 659 -21.98 5.49 11.27
C TRP A 659 -20.53 5.55 10.79
N THR A 660 -20.32 5.55 9.48
CA THR A 660 -19.03 5.95 8.91
C THR A 660 -19.10 7.44 8.63
N HIS A 661 -18.42 8.22 9.46
CA HIS A 661 -18.19 9.65 9.25
C HIS A 661 -16.91 9.83 8.43
N ARG A 662 -16.85 10.83 7.55
CA ARG A 662 -15.60 11.30 6.92
C ARG A 662 -15.66 12.81 6.78
N ALA A 663 -14.65 13.51 7.29
CA ALA A 663 -14.45 14.91 6.98
C ALA A 663 -13.81 15.02 5.59
N LEU A 664 -14.51 15.58 4.61
CA LEU A 664 -14.07 15.68 3.22
C LEU A 664 -14.28 17.13 2.71
N MET A 665 -13.95 17.34 1.44
CA MET A 665 -14.15 18.62 0.75
C MET A 665 -15.02 18.41 -0.48
N ALA A 666 -15.98 19.31 -0.69
CA ALA A 666 -16.73 19.41 -1.94
C ALA A 666 -16.16 20.57 -2.78
N SER A 667 -16.27 20.48 -4.10
CA SER A 667 -15.91 21.57 -5.00
C SER A 667 -17.16 22.19 -5.62
N GLU A 668 -17.15 23.51 -5.78
CA GLU A 668 -18.23 24.28 -6.37
C GLU A 668 -18.17 24.28 -7.89
N GLU A 669 -19.23 24.77 -8.52
CA GLU A 669 -19.26 24.94 -9.98
C GLU A 669 -18.35 26.10 -10.40
N ASN A 670 -17.61 25.92 -11.50
CA ASN A 670 -16.91 26.99 -12.19
C ASN A 670 -17.56 27.27 -13.56
N PRO A 671 -18.39 28.32 -13.67
CA PRO A 671 -19.08 28.67 -14.91
C PRO A 671 -18.13 29.06 -16.05
N PHE A 672 -16.95 29.61 -15.75
CA PHE A 672 -15.98 30.00 -16.78
C PHE A 672 -15.48 28.76 -17.53
N VAL A 673 -15.05 27.73 -16.79
CA VAL A 673 -14.61 26.45 -17.39
C VAL A 673 -15.74 25.77 -18.18
N ARG A 674 -16.99 25.90 -17.74
CA ARG A 674 -18.13 25.30 -18.45
C ARG A 674 -18.56 26.04 -19.72
N ARG A 675 -18.13 27.29 -19.88
CA ARG A 675 -18.55 28.16 -20.99
C ARG A 675 -17.45 28.38 -22.02
N GLU A 676 -16.23 28.60 -21.54
CA GLU A 676 -15.11 29.10 -22.36
C GLU A 676 -14.11 27.99 -22.72
N PHE A 677 -13.97 26.93 -21.91
CA PHE A 677 -13.08 25.81 -22.23
C PHE A 677 -13.72 24.85 -23.26
N PRO A 678 -12.91 24.01 -23.95
CA PRO A 678 -13.45 22.97 -24.80
C PRO A 678 -14.35 21.98 -24.02
N ARG A 679 -15.35 21.41 -24.70
CA ARG A 679 -16.36 20.51 -24.11
C ARG A 679 -15.79 19.38 -23.24
N LEU A 680 -14.61 18.87 -23.58
CA LEU A 680 -13.94 17.80 -22.84
C LEU A 680 -13.57 18.21 -21.39
N PHE A 681 -13.33 19.50 -21.17
CA PHE A 681 -12.91 20.07 -19.89
C PHE A 681 -14.09 20.53 -19.03
N HIS A 682 -15.30 20.65 -19.59
CA HIS A 682 -16.48 21.13 -18.87
C HIS A 682 -16.78 20.32 -17.60
N TRP A 683 -16.39 19.05 -17.56
CA TRP A 683 -16.52 18.22 -16.37
C TRP A 683 -15.74 18.79 -15.18
N LEU A 684 -14.54 19.35 -15.40
CA LEU A 684 -13.70 19.95 -14.37
C LEU A 684 -14.37 21.15 -13.68
N GLY A 685 -15.26 21.84 -14.39
CA GLY A 685 -16.04 22.96 -13.86
C GLY A 685 -17.38 22.55 -13.23
N LYS A 686 -17.72 21.26 -13.15
CA LYS A 686 -18.95 20.80 -12.49
C LYS A 686 -18.75 20.77 -10.96
N PRO A 687 -19.81 21.03 -10.17
CA PRO A 687 -19.72 20.85 -8.73
C PRO A 687 -19.48 19.36 -8.41
N HIS A 688 -18.54 19.08 -7.51
CA HIS A 688 -18.21 17.72 -7.09
C HIS A 688 -18.52 17.52 -5.61
N ILE A 689 -19.39 16.56 -5.34
CA ILE A 689 -19.73 16.14 -3.99
C ILE A 689 -19.09 14.76 -3.76
N PRO A 690 -18.18 14.62 -2.79
CA PRO A 690 -17.53 13.34 -2.53
C PRO A 690 -18.54 12.31 -2.02
N THR A 691 -18.29 11.04 -2.32
CA THR A 691 -19.11 9.91 -1.86
C THR A 691 -18.27 8.90 -1.08
N HIS A 692 -18.90 7.97 -0.36
CA HIS A 692 -18.21 6.89 0.36
C HIS A 692 -17.57 5.87 -0.60
N HIS A 693 -17.88 5.92 -1.90
CA HIS A 693 -17.30 5.03 -2.88
C HIS A 693 -15.94 5.57 -3.34
N VAL A 694 -14.90 4.78 -3.07
CA VAL A 694 -13.53 4.99 -3.57
C VAL A 694 -13.53 4.82 -5.10
N CYS A 695 -12.84 5.72 -5.82
CA CYS A 695 -12.73 5.58 -7.27
C CYS A 695 -11.74 4.46 -7.60
N TYR A 696 -12.15 3.46 -8.38
CA TYR A 696 -11.29 2.31 -8.73
C TYR A 696 -10.05 2.68 -9.57
N HIS A 697 -10.03 3.89 -10.15
CA HIS A 697 -8.90 4.45 -10.90
C HIS A 697 -7.74 4.95 -10.02
N TRP A 698 -7.87 4.93 -8.68
CA TRP A 698 -6.86 5.46 -7.75
C TRP A 698 -5.47 4.79 -7.85
N GLY A 699 -5.38 3.59 -8.43
CA GLY A 699 -4.10 2.92 -8.71
C GLY A 699 -3.36 3.43 -9.96
N GLU A 700 -3.90 4.41 -10.68
CA GLU A 700 -3.32 4.91 -11.94
C GLU A 700 -2.50 6.20 -11.70
N ARG A 701 -1.17 6.07 -11.52
CA ARG A 701 -0.13 7.12 -11.70
C ARG A 701 -0.50 8.57 -11.27
N PRO A 702 -0.56 8.89 -9.96
CA PRO A 702 -1.01 10.20 -9.45
C PRO A 702 -0.14 11.39 -9.88
N GLU A 703 1.12 11.17 -10.24
CA GLU A 703 2.07 12.21 -10.68
C GLU A 703 1.60 12.88 -12.00
N GLY A 704 0.91 12.13 -12.85
CA GLY A 704 0.32 12.66 -14.09
C GLY A 704 -0.84 13.63 -13.85
N TRP A 705 -1.53 13.52 -12.71
CA TRP A 705 -2.64 14.41 -12.37
C TRP A 705 -2.15 15.74 -11.81
N ILE A 706 -1.15 15.69 -10.93
CA ILE A 706 -0.53 16.87 -10.31
C ILE A 706 0.03 17.81 -11.38
N SER A 707 0.72 17.25 -12.38
CA SER A 707 1.24 18.02 -13.53
C SER A 707 0.20 18.50 -14.54
N SER A 708 -1.04 18.02 -14.45
CA SER A 708 -2.14 18.50 -15.28
C SER A 708 -2.79 19.76 -14.71
N LEU A 709 -2.75 19.93 -13.38
CA LEU A 709 -3.36 21.03 -12.63
C LEU A 709 -2.38 21.66 -11.61
N PRO A 710 -1.21 22.15 -12.07
CA PRO A 710 -0.14 22.58 -11.16
C PRO A 710 -0.48 23.83 -10.34
N GLN A 711 -1.51 24.59 -10.74
CA GLN A 711 -1.94 25.83 -10.09
C GLN A 711 -3.11 25.62 -9.10
N ASP A 712 -3.61 24.39 -8.97
CA ASP A 712 -4.88 24.08 -8.32
C ASP A 712 -4.73 23.01 -7.23
N ALA A 713 -3.70 23.13 -6.39
CA ALA A 713 -3.38 22.18 -5.32
C ALA A 713 -4.58 21.92 -4.38
N GLU A 714 -5.32 22.96 -4.00
CA GLU A 714 -6.53 22.82 -3.16
C GLU A 714 -7.63 21.97 -3.84
N THR A 715 -7.86 22.18 -5.14
CA THR A 715 -8.85 21.39 -5.90
C THR A 715 -8.42 19.94 -6.01
N LEU A 716 -7.14 19.71 -6.33
CA LEU A 716 -6.55 18.37 -6.39
C LEU A 716 -6.66 17.66 -5.04
N ALA A 717 -6.27 18.33 -3.94
CA ALA A 717 -6.38 17.80 -2.59
C ALA A 717 -7.82 17.40 -2.25
N ALA A 718 -8.80 18.25 -2.57
CA ALA A 718 -10.22 17.98 -2.35
C ALA A 718 -10.71 16.74 -3.11
N TRP A 719 -10.29 16.57 -4.37
CA TRP A 719 -10.66 15.41 -5.18
C TRP A 719 -9.94 14.11 -4.75
N MET A 720 -8.73 14.23 -4.18
CA MET A 720 -7.93 13.11 -3.67
C MET A 720 -8.35 12.66 -2.26
N LEU A 721 -8.92 13.56 -1.45
CA LEU A 721 -9.29 13.32 -0.06
C LEU A 721 -10.11 12.05 0.21
N PRO A 722 -11.12 11.68 -0.61
CA PRO A 722 -11.84 10.42 -0.43
C PRO A 722 -10.92 9.19 -0.39
N ASN A 723 -9.86 9.17 -1.20
CA ASN A 723 -8.91 8.05 -1.24
C ASN A 723 -7.74 8.20 -0.25
N ILE A 724 -7.39 9.42 0.16
CA ILE A 724 -6.41 9.61 1.25
C ILE A 724 -7.05 9.19 2.58
N SER A 725 -8.33 9.51 2.79
CA SER A 725 -9.06 9.24 4.03
C SER A 725 -9.16 7.74 4.35
N ILE A 726 -9.21 6.84 3.36
CA ILE A 726 -9.30 5.40 3.60
C ILE A 726 -8.01 4.83 4.21
N GLY A 727 -6.85 5.47 4.04
CA GLY A 727 -5.61 5.06 4.71
C GLY A 727 -5.68 5.20 6.23
N THR A 728 -6.53 6.13 6.69
CA THR A 728 -6.79 6.37 8.11
C THR A 728 -8.01 5.61 8.60
N VAL A 729 -9.14 5.72 7.90
CA VAL A 729 -10.45 5.21 8.33
C VAL A 729 -10.59 3.70 8.07
N GLU A 730 -10.18 3.23 6.89
CA GLU A 730 -10.25 1.81 6.50
C GLU A 730 -8.89 1.10 6.64
N GLU A 731 -7.84 1.85 6.97
CA GLU A 731 -6.49 1.34 7.18
C GLU A 731 -5.88 0.66 5.95
N ILE A 732 -6.19 1.17 4.75
CA ILE A 732 -5.62 0.77 3.45
C ILE A 732 -4.18 1.31 3.29
N ARG A 733 -3.32 0.62 2.53
CA ARG A 733 -1.93 1.02 2.24
C ARG A 733 -1.84 1.90 0.99
N ASP A 734 -0.77 2.68 0.89
CA ASP A 734 -0.35 3.41 -0.32
C ASP A 734 -1.42 4.41 -0.79
N THR A 735 -1.88 5.22 0.17
CA THR A 735 -2.95 6.21 -0.02
C THR A 735 -2.41 7.64 -0.01
N THR A 736 -1.24 7.88 0.57
CA THR A 736 -0.68 9.24 0.74
C THR A 736 0.52 9.53 -0.16
N ARG A 737 0.90 8.60 -1.04
CA ARG A 737 1.95 8.78 -2.05
C ARG A 737 1.90 10.12 -2.83
N PRO A 738 0.73 10.70 -3.16
CA PRO A 738 0.68 11.99 -3.87
C PRO A 738 1.07 13.22 -3.02
N LEU A 739 1.08 13.11 -1.68
CA LEU A 739 1.23 14.27 -0.78
C LEU A 739 2.55 15.04 -0.96
N PRO A 740 3.73 14.40 -1.11
CA PRO A 740 4.98 15.14 -1.32
C PRO A 740 4.95 15.98 -2.61
N SER A 741 4.51 15.39 -3.73
CA SER A 741 4.40 16.12 -5.01
C SER A 741 3.32 17.21 -4.97
N LEU A 742 2.28 17.06 -4.16
CA LEU A 742 1.28 18.09 -3.93
C LEU A 742 1.87 19.27 -3.14
N ALA A 743 2.72 19.00 -2.13
CA ALA A 743 3.43 20.01 -1.34
C ALA A 743 4.54 20.74 -2.14
N GLU A 744 5.04 20.14 -3.21
CA GLU A 744 6.00 20.76 -4.13
C GLU A 744 5.37 21.78 -5.09
N LEU A 745 4.04 21.79 -5.23
CA LEU A 745 3.36 22.71 -6.14
C LEU A 745 3.52 24.16 -5.68
N ASP A 746 3.68 25.06 -6.66
CA ASP A 746 3.74 26.50 -6.44
C ASP A 746 2.33 27.10 -6.38
N ALA A 747 1.47 26.49 -5.57
CA ALA A 747 0.08 26.89 -5.36
C ALA A 747 -0.19 27.07 -3.86
N PRO A 748 -1.13 27.94 -3.45
CA PRO A 748 -1.50 28.11 -2.05
C PRO A 748 -1.96 26.79 -1.42
N ALA A 749 -1.45 26.46 -0.23
CA ALA A 749 -1.93 25.36 0.59
C ALA A 749 -3.00 25.88 1.57
N GLY A 750 -4.25 25.49 1.36
CA GLY A 750 -5.40 25.90 2.15
C GLY A 750 -5.98 24.73 2.94
N GLU A 751 -7.28 24.76 3.24
CA GLU A 751 -7.93 23.75 4.07
C GLU A 751 -7.83 22.32 3.51
N ALA A 752 -7.94 22.14 2.19
CA ALA A 752 -7.98 20.82 1.59
C ALA A 752 -6.61 20.12 1.65
N VAL A 753 -5.52 20.85 1.36
CA VAL A 753 -4.15 20.34 1.49
C VAL A 753 -3.83 20.00 2.95
N HIS A 754 -4.15 20.90 3.89
CA HIS A 754 -3.90 20.65 5.32
C HIS A 754 -4.72 19.48 5.86
N LEU A 755 -5.98 19.32 5.44
CA LEU A 755 -6.80 18.16 5.81
C LEU A 755 -6.24 16.85 5.21
N ALA A 756 -5.73 16.88 3.99
CA ALA A 756 -5.10 15.72 3.36
C ALA A 756 -3.83 15.29 4.11
N VAL A 757 -2.98 16.24 4.51
CA VAL A 757 -1.82 16.00 5.39
C VAL A 757 -2.27 15.48 6.76
N ALA A 758 -3.32 16.05 7.36
CA ALA A 758 -3.85 15.60 8.65
C ALA A 758 -4.30 14.13 8.63
N TYR A 759 -5.00 13.70 7.57
CA TYR A 759 -5.30 12.28 7.36
C TYR A 759 -4.02 11.46 7.21
N GLY A 760 -3.07 11.90 6.38
CA GLY A 760 -1.82 11.17 6.18
C GLY A 760 -1.03 10.94 7.48
N LEU A 761 -0.96 11.94 8.35
CA LEU A 761 -0.32 11.85 9.67
C LEU A 761 -1.02 10.86 10.62
N ALA A 762 -2.28 10.51 10.34
CA ALA A 762 -3.09 9.58 11.13
C ALA A 762 -3.19 8.15 10.53
N CYS A 763 -2.55 7.90 9.39
CA CYS A 763 -2.59 6.61 8.69
C CYS A 763 -2.02 5.45 9.52
N ARG A 764 -2.55 4.23 9.30
CA ARG A 764 -2.09 3.02 9.99
C ARG A 764 -0.67 2.60 9.60
N HIS A 765 -0.32 2.71 8.33
CA HIS A 765 0.94 2.19 7.80
C HIS A 765 2.01 3.26 7.85
N GLN A 766 3.24 2.84 8.16
CA GLN A 766 4.36 3.74 8.39
C GLN A 766 4.76 4.50 7.11
N GLU A 767 4.78 3.83 5.96
CA GLU A 767 5.09 4.44 4.65
C GLU A 767 4.15 5.60 4.33
N ASP A 768 2.85 5.44 4.62
CA ASP A 768 1.86 6.48 4.41
C ASP A 768 2.08 7.69 5.33
N ARG A 769 2.45 7.43 6.60
CA ARG A 769 2.78 8.49 7.57
C ARG A 769 4.04 9.24 7.16
N LEU A 770 5.07 8.55 6.68
CA LEU A 770 6.32 9.17 6.20
C LEU A 770 6.06 10.12 5.03
N SER A 771 5.25 9.70 4.04
CA SER A 771 4.87 10.57 2.92
C SER A 771 4.15 11.85 3.38
N ALA A 772 3.34 11.75 4.46
CA ALA A 772 2.67 12.92 5.04
C ALA A 772 3.62 13.81 5.86
N VAL A 773 4.61 13.22 6.54
CA VAL A 773 5.68 13.96 7.24
C VAL A 773 6.55 14.71 6.24
N ASP A 774 6.91 14.10 5.11
CA ASP A 774 7.67 14.77 4.04
C ASP A 774 6.89 15.96 3.49
N ALA A 775 5.60 15.79 3.20
CA ALA A 775 4.72 16.88 2.76
C ALA A 775 4.62 18.00 3.81
N LEU A 776 4.47 17.67 5.09
CA LEU A 776 4.44 18.62 6.20
C LEU A 776 5.73 19.47 6.24
N LEU A 777 6.90 18.82 6.17
CA LEU A 777 8.19 19.49 6.25
C LEU A 777 8.48 20.33 4.99
N VAL A 778 8.07 19.88 3.81
CA VAL A 778 8.17 20.65 2.56
C VAL A 778 7.29 21.91 2.62
N LEU A 779 6.04 21.80 3.07
CA LEU A 779 5.16 22.96 3.26
C LEU A 779 5.75 23.96 4.26
N ALA A 780 6.34 23.47 5.36
CA ALA A 780 7.02 24.32 6.34
C ALA A 780 8.24 25.05 5.73
N ALA A 781 9.11 24.30 5.02
CA ALA A 781 10.29 24.86 4.36
C ALA A 781 9.95 25.93 3.31
N ARG A 782 8.80 25.77 2.64
CA ARG A 782 8.27 26.72 1.64
C ARG A 782 7.44 27.86 2.25
N GLN A 783 7.28 27.91 3.57
CA GLN A 783 6.41 28.88 4.27
C GLN A 783 4.95 28.84 3.80
N GLN A 784 4.48 27.67 3.37
CA GLN A 784 3.10 27.41 2.95
C GLN A 784 2.31 26.63 4.00
N LEU A 785 2.95 26.18 5.08
CA LEU A 785 2.29 25.51 6.20
C LEU A 785 1.57 26.52 7.11
N ASP A 786 0.26 26.38 7.22
CA ASP A 786 -0.54 26.96 8.29
C ASP A 786 -0.64 25.95 9.45
N ALA A 787 0.30 26.06 10.40
CA ALA A 787 0.39 25.16 11.55
C ALA A 787 -0.85 25.21 12.46
N PRO A 788 -1.44 26.38 12.77
CA PRO A 788 -2.73 26.48 13.44
C PRO A 788 -3.84 25.71 12.73
N LEU A 789 -4.02 25.94 11.43
CA LEU A 789 -5.04 25.25 10.63
C LEU A 789 -4.84 23.74 10.66
N LEU A 790 -3.61 23.25 10.49
CA LEU A 790 -3.33 21.81 10.58
C LEU A 790 -3.69 21.24 11.96
N GLY A 791 -3.38 21.96 13.04
CA GLY A 791 -3.75 21.59 14.41
C GLY A 791 -5.26 21.50 14.60
N GLU A 792 -6.03 22.44 14.03
CA GLU A 792 -7.49 22.42 14.04
C GLU A 792 -8.08 21.24 13.24
N GLN A 793 -7.52 20.95 12.06
CA GLN A 793 -7.93 19.79 11.26
C GLN A 793 -7.67 18.47 12.00
N LEU A 794 -6.49 18.32 12.61
CA LEU A 794 -6.17 17.16 13.44
C LEU A 794 -7.10 17.04 14.66
N THR A 795 -7.46 18.17 15.29
CA THR A 795 -8.44 18.20 16.38
C THR A 795 -9.78 17.66 15.91
N THR A 796 -10.27 18.16 14.77
CA THR A 796 -11.53 17.73 14.15
C THR A 796 -11.53 16.23 13.86
N LEU A 797 -10.46 15.69 13.26
CA LEU A 797 -10.35 14.26 12.97
C LEU A 797 -10.34 13.39 14.25
N LEU A 798 -9.71 13.86 15.33
CA LEU A 798 -9.68 13.17 16.62
C LEU A 798 -11.02 13.24 17.35
N GLU A 799 -11.75 14.35 17.24
CA GLU A 799 -13.08 14.53 17.83
C GLU A 799 -14.12 13.62 17.20
N LEU A 800 -14.08 13.51 15.88
CA LEU A 800 -14.91 12.61 15.07
C LEU A 800 -14.51 11.13 15.18
N GLY A 801 -13.42 10.82 15.89
CA GLY A 801 -12.91 9.45 16.04
C GLY A 801 -12.34 8.85 14.76
N LEU A 802 -11.99 9.69 13.78
CA LEU A 802 -11.40 9.29 12.50
C LEU A 802 -9.91 9.02 12.66
N ALA A 803 -9.21 9.81 13.47
CA ALA A 803 -7.80 9.64 13.76
C ALA A 803 -7.57 9.00 15.15
N LYS A 804 -6.40 8.37 15.34
CA LYS A 804 -5.96 7.84 16.64
C LYS A 804 -4.81 8.70 17.19
N PRO A 805 -4.89 9.21 18.44
CA PRO A 805 -3.87 10.11 19.00
C PRO A 805 -2.44 9.55 18.97
N ASN A 806 -2.28 8.25 19.19
CA ASN A 806 -0.97 7.59 19.18
C ASN A 806 -0.29 7.58 17.81
N ARG A 807 -1.06 7.52 16.71
CA ARG A 807 -0.51 7.57 15.35
C ARG A 807 -0.05 8.98 15.00
N VAL A 808 -0.86 9.97 15.37
CA VAL A 808 -0.48 11.39 15.21
C VAL A 808 0.79 11.67 16.02
N ALA A 809 0.86 11.20 17.27
CA ALA A 809 2.05 11.34 18.12
C ALA A 809 3.31 10.70 17.50
N GLU A 810 3.17 9.56 16.82
CA GLU A 810 4.29 8.93 16.11
C GLU A 810 4.74 9.78 14.91
N SER A 811 3.81 10.26 14.07
CA SER A 811 4.14 11.12 12.92
C SER A 811 4.82 12.42 13.34
N VAL A 812 4.26 13.12 14.33
CA VAL A 812 4.83 14.39 14.79
C VAL A 812 6.17 14.20 15.51
N ARG A 813 6.38 13.05 16.17
CA ARG A 813 7.69 12.68 16.73
C ARG A 813 8.71 12.52 15.61
N THR A 814 8.36 11.80 14.54
CA THR A 814 9.24 11.66 13.37
C THR A 814 9.60 13.03 12.78
N ALA A 815 8.61 13.89 12.54
CA ALA A 815 8.84 15.25 12.03
C ALA A 815 9.76 16.08 12.94
N ALA A 816 9.58 16.00 14.26
CA ALA A 816 10.44 16.66 15.24
C ALA A 816 11.88 16.11 15.17
N THR A 817 12.07 14.80 15.18
CA THR A 817 13.40 14.16 15.15
C THR A 817 14.14 14.38 13.84
N THR A 818 13.45 14.66 12.73
CA THR A 818 14.05 15.05 11.45
C THR A 818 14.56 16.50 11.44
N GLY A 819 14.32 17.26 12.52
CA GLY A 819 14.85 18.62 12.69
C GLY A 819 13.77 19.71 12.77
N GLY A 820 12.47 19.36 12.67
CA GLY A 820 11.34 20.29 12.70
C GLY A 820 10.66 20.42 14.07
N TYR A 821 11.42 20.58 15.17
CA TYR A 821 10.84 20.65 16.52
C TYR A 821 9.93 21.87 16.69
N ARG A 822 10.26 23.04 16.14
CA ARG A 822 9.46 24.28 16.27
C ARG A 822 8.18 24.21 15.42
N THR A 823 8.28 23.65 14.22
CA THR A 823 7.14 23.35 13.34
C THR A 823 6.16 22.41 14.03
N THR A 824 6.66 21.28 14.54
CA THR A 824 5.86 20.31 15.29
C THR A 824 5.21 20.95 16.52
N LEU A 825 5.97 21.75 17.26
CA LEU A 825 5.46 22.43 18.45
C LEU A 825 4.31 23.38 18.13
N SER A 826 4.40 24.10 17.02
CA SER A 826 3.36 25.05 16.57
C SER A 826 2.05 24.31 16.21
N VAL A 827 2.15 23.17 15.52
CA VAL A 827 0.99 22.32 15.20
C VAL A 827 0.37 21.74 16.48
N LEU A 828 1.21 21.24 17.40
CA LEU A 828 0.74 20.67 18.67
C LEU A 828 0.12 21.72 19.59
N ALA A 829 0.64 22.95 19.60
CA ALA A 829 0.08 24.05 20.39
C ALA A 829 -1.36 24.40 19.97
N ALA A 830 -1.69 24.28 18.68
CA ALA A 830 -3.05 24.45 18.17
C ALA A 830 -3.95 23.21 18.38
N LEU A 831 -3.38 22.00 18.36
CA LEU A 831 -4.09 20.73 18.57
C LEU A 831 -4.51 20.50 20.03
N LEU A 832 -3.61 20.78 20.97
CA LEU A 832 -3.76 20.41 22.39
C LEU A 832 -4.98 21.04 23.09
N PRO A 833 -5.35 22.32 22.86
CA PRO A 833 -6.49 22.95 23.53
C PRO A 833 -7.81 22.19 23.35
N GLY A 834 -8.11 21.74 22.12
CA GLY A 834 -9.33 20.97 21.85
C GLY A 834 -9.36 19.63 22.58
N LEU A 835 -8.20 18.98 22.73
CA LEU A 835 -8.09 17.70 23.44
C LEU A 835 -8.13 17.86 24.97
N LEU A 836 -7.56 18.95 25.50
CA LEU A 836 -7.52 19.27 26.93
C LEU A 836 -8.87 19.75 27.47
N ALA A 837 -9.66 20.44 26.63
CA ALA A 837 -11.01 20.89 26.96
C ALA A 837 -12.02 19.74 27.18
N ARG A 838 -11.69 18.50 26.75
CA ARG A 838 -12.59 17.35 26.91
C ARG A 838 -12.70 16.94 28.37
N GLN A 839 -13.93 16.69 28.82
CA GLN A 839 -14.19 16.13 30.16
C GLN A 839 -13.44 14.81 30.42
N LYS A 840 -13.28 13.98 29.37
CA LYS A 840 -12.51 12.73 29.41
C LYS A 840 -11.35 12.80 28.42
N ALA A 841 -10.13 12.76 28.94
CA ALA A 841 -8.92 12.75 28.13
C ALA A 841 -8.89 11.53 27.18
N PRO A 842 -8.64 11.73 25.87
CA PRO A 842 -8.53 10.62 24.92
C PRO A 842 -7.29 9.76 25.22
N ARG A 843 -7.40 8.45 24.94
CA ARG A 843 -6.26 7.53 25.10
C ARG A 843 -5.15 7.92 24.12
N GLY A 844 -3.94 8.14 24.63
CA GLY A 844 -2.78 8.59 23.85
C GLY A 844 -2.50 10.10 23.91
N LEU A 845 -3.34 10.90 24.58
CA LEU A 845 -3.05 12.33 24.81
C LEU A 845 -1.72 12.56 25.54
N SER A 846 -1.36 11.64 26.45
CA SER A 846 -0.07 11.69 27.15
C SER A 846 1.12 11.57 26.20
N ASP A 847 0.98 10.89 25.07
CA ASP A 847 2.06 10.71 24.10
C ASP A 847 2.23 11.98 23.25
N LEU A 848 1.14 12.64 22.87
CA LEU A 848 1.16 13.96 22.22
C LEU A 848 1.78 15.03 23.14
N LEU A 849 1.39 15.06 24.42
CA LEU A 849 2.00 15.95 25.42
C LEU A 849 3.48 15.67 25.62
N ALA A 850 3.90 14.40 25.56
CA ALA A 850 5.31 14.04 25.67
C ALA A 850 6.13 14.58 24.48
N VAL A 851 5.62 14.47 23.25
CA VAL A 851 6.26 15.06 22.06
C VAL A 851 6.30 16.58 22.15
N ALA A 852 5.20 17.22 22.56
CA ALA A 852 5.16 18.68 22.73
C ALA A 852 6.17 19.15 23.79
N ALA A 853 6.27 18.45 24.92
CA ALA A 853 7.23 18.78 25.98
C ALA A 853 8.67 18.65 25.50
N GLU A 854 8.99 17.58 24.79
CA GLU A 854 10.30 17.35 24.17
C GLU A 854 10.64 18.46 23.15
N CYS A 855 9.69 18.84 22.28
CA CYS A 855 9.88 19.94 21.33
C CYS A 855 10.09 21.28 22.04
N ALA A 856 9.34 21.58 23.11
CA ALA A 856 9.51 22.79 23.90
C ALA A 856 10.87 22.84 24.62
N GLU A 857 11.33 21.71 25.15
CA GLU A 857 12.65 21.59 25.80
C GLU A 857 13.79 21.83 24.81
N HIS A 858 13.69 21.31 23.59
CA HIS A 858 14.68 21.56 22.53
C HIS A 858 14.63 23.00 22.02
N CYS A 859 13.44 23.57 21.79
CA CYS A 859 13.30 24.91 21.22
C CYS A 859 13.71 26.05 22.17
N GLY A 860 13.86 25.79 23.47
CA GLY A 860 14.12 26.81 24.49
C GLY A 860 12.89 27.67 24.83
N ALA A 861 13.09 28.87 25.36
CA ALA A 861 12.00 29.76 25.77
C ALA A 861 11.13 30.18 24.56
N VAL A 862 9.96 29.57 24.42
CA VAL A 862 8.99 29.89 23.38
C VAL A 862 8.16 31.09 23.84
N ARG A 863 8.32 32.25 23.20
CA ARG A 863 7.43 33.40 23.37
C ARG A 863 6.11 33.12 22.64
N ALA A 864 5.21 32.40 23.29
CA ALA A 864 3.87 32.10 22.78
C ALA A 864 2.83 32.26 23.89
N GLU A 865 1.56 32.43 23.50
CA GLU A 865 0.46 32.47 24.45
C GLU A 865 0.38 31.17 25.27
N PRO A 866 -0.15 31.21 26.52
CA PRO A 866 -0.34 30.01 27.32
C PRO A 866 -1.32 29.05 26.61
N ILE A 867 -0.96 27.77 26.52
CA ILE A 867 -1.84 26.74 25.95
C ILE A 867 -3.08 26.58 26.85
N PRO A 868 -4.31 26.85 26.37
CA PRO A 868 -5.53 26.69 27.17
C PRO A 868 -5.68 25.27 27.73
N GLY A 869 -6.09 25.16 29.00
CA GLY A 869 -6.31 23.88 29.69
C GLY A 869 -5.04 23.14 30.16
N LEU A 870 -3.83 23.60 29.76
CA LEU A 870 -2.57 22.95 30.15
C LEU A 870 -2.27 23.10 31.65
N ALA A 871 -2.33 24.33 32.16
CA ALA A 871 -2.06 24.64 33.56
C ALA A 871 -3.04 23.93 34.51
N GLU A 872 -4.32 23.89 34.14
CA GLU A 872 -5.34 23.16 34.90
C GLU A 872 -5.05 21.66 34.91
N THR A 873 -4.67 21.08 33.78
CA THR A 873 -4.37 19.64 33.67
C THR A 873 -3.12 19.27 34.46
N ALA A 874 -2.10 20.12 34.46
CA ALA A 874 -0.90 19.95 35.28
C ALA A 874 -1.21 20.07 36.80
N ALA A 875 -2.14 20.95 37.17
CA ALA A 875 -2.53 21.18 38.57
C ALA A 875 -3.49 20.14 39.18
N ARG A 876 -4.08 19.24 38.38
CA ARG A 876 -5.05 18.21 38.84
C ARG A 876 -4.52 17.24 39.91
N GLY A 877 -3.21 17.20 40.14
CA GLY A 877 -2.58 16.29 41.10
C GLY A 877 -2.61 14.81 40.64
N GLY A 878 -1.71 13.99 41.19
CA GLY A 878 -1.64 12.55 40.93
C GLY A 878 -0.51 12.10 40.00
N SER A 879 -0.27 10.78 39.93
CA SER A 879 0.88 10.16 39.25
C SER A 879 0.61 9.69 37.82
N SER A 880 -0.51 10.11 37.21
CA SER A 880 -0.86 9.71 35.85
C SER A 880 0.15 10.25 34.83
N GLN A 881 0.44 9.48 33.77
CA GLN A 881 1.33 9.92 32.70
C GLN A 881 0.82 11.24 32.07
N LEU A 882 -0.49 11.41 31.96
CA LEU A 882 -1.11 12.64 31.44
C LEU A 882 -0.70 13.87 32.26
N VAL A 883 -0.89 13.83 33.58
CA VAL A 883 -0.56 14.95 34.48
C VAL A 883 0.95 15.21 34.48
N ARG A 884 1.78 14.15 34.49
CA ARG A 884 3.24 14.28 34.45
C ARG A 884 3.74 14.95 33.17
N GLN A 885 3.24 14.55 32.01
CA GLN A 885 3.63 15.16 30.74
C GLN A 885 3.06 16.58 30.57
N ALA A 886 1.85 16.86 31.09
CA ALA A 886 1.31 18.22 31.13
C ALA A 886 2.16 19.16 31.99
N ALA A 887 2.59 18.71 33.18
CA ALA A 887 3.48 19.47 34.05
C ALA A 887 4.86 19.68 33.42
N ARG A 888 5.40 18.66 32.75
CA ARG A 888 6.66 18.76 31.98
C ARG A 888 6.56 19.82 30.88
N LEU A 889 5.52 19.77 30.07
CA LEU A 889 5.27 20.77 29.02
C LEU A 889 5.11 22.17 29.64
N GLN A 890 4.32 22.32 30.71
CA GLN A 890 4.14 23.61 31.37
C GLN A 890 5.46 24.20 31.89
N ALA A 891 6.32 23.37 32.49
CA ALA A 891 7.62 23.79 32.99
C ALA A 891 8.57 24.23 31.86
N ALA A 892 8.55 23.53 30.72
CA ALA A 892 9.31 23.93 29.53
C ALA A 892 8.75 25.21 28.89
N TRP A 893 7.43 25.34 28.80
CA TRP A 893 6.73 26.50 28.22
C TRP A 893 6.92 27.78 29.07
N GLY A 894 6.92 27.64 30.40
CA GLY A 894 6.98 28.74 31.37
C GLY A 894 8.38 29.33 31.62
N LYS A 895 9.44 28.82 31.00
CA LYS A 895 10.81 29.39 31.14
C LYS A 895 11.00 30.73 30.41
N ALA A 896 9.95 31.31 29.84
CA ALA A 896 9.91 32.72 29.44
C ALA A 896 9.40 33.58 30.62
N GLY A 897 10.31 34.24 31.36
CA GLY A 897 9.95 35.24 32.37
C GLY A 897 9.28 36.49 31.73
N PRO A 898 8.49 37.26 32.50
CA PRO A 898 7.74 38.40 31.97
C PRO A 898 8.60 39.65 31.69
N ALA A 899 8.25 40.32 30.59
CA ALA A 899 8.56 41.68 30.10
C ALA A 899 10.04 42.09 29.99
#